data_AF-A0AB35HKU5-F1
#
_entry.id   AF-A0AB35HKU5-F1
#
_cell.length_a   1.000
_cell.length_b   1.000
_cell.length_c   1.000
_cell.angle_alpha   90.00
_cell.angle_beta   90.00
_cell.angle_gamma   90.00
#
_symmetry.space_group_name_H-M   'P 1'
#
loop_
_entity.id
_entity.type
_entity.pdbx_description
1 polymer ?
#
loop_
_entity_poly.entity_id
_entity_poly.type
_entity_poly.pdbx_seq_one_letter_code
_entity_poly.pdbx_strand_id
1 'polypeptide(L)'
;VPVPEDAKPGDKITVPVEVTYPDGSKDTVDVTVTVDEPDAKPEVPGADVNVDAVPDTKVQRAEKVSIPVKSTDGSEVSVTGLPDFLKYNPETKTIEGTVPADADLKSYDVEVKASLDGKEDTDEFKLTVTERMIEDPDTDGDGIPDSQDPDIDGDGVNNSDEKAAGTDPYNPDTDGDGTKDGDEDTDGDGKPNKDESNPDEDKITDKDGDGIPDIIDKDDQDGPKGDKDGDGIINEEDPDADGDGVSNDDEKEAGLDPLNPDTDGDGTKDGDEDTDGDGKKNKDESEVPEGKVTDKDGDGLGDTGVTDKDPEDGKADITDGPLTNDTDGDGIPDAVDPDIDGDGVNNSDEKAAGTDPYNPDTDGDGTNDGDEDADGDGKTNKEESDPTVDKSKDSDGDGIPDIIDKDDQDGPKGDKDGDGIINEEDPDADGDGVSNDDEKEAGLDPLNPDTDGDGTNDGDEDTDGDGKKNKDESEVPEGTVTDEDGDGVGDTGITDKDGNGKADIVDKPDAETPDTKKPDWNDAKTTPGESVEIEKDPNSGDVESGTEVEVTDGSGTAEIDDNGTITVTPDEDAKPDDKIVVEVKDPEGKVIDTVEVTIEEKDKPGSNEGGSSIPGGSSNVDWKRCAPAAAGVGLPLLFLLPIGLASQMNIPGFSPLVKQVSAQIDGINRQLAQQNVALQKQLGIYNGPLAKQASQIDLMLKKVSPEAGRIGGGIALAAAGALALGLLINSCAPGAGSSSSSSSSK
;
A
#
# COMPACT_ATOMS: atom_id res chain seq x y z
N VAL A 1 39.62 56.35 -48.64
CA VAL A 1 39.76 56.28 -47.18
C VAL A 1 38.68 57.17 -46.59
N PRO A 2 37.74 56.64 -45.81
CA PRO A 2 36.87 57.48 -45.01
C PRO A 2 37.73 58.28 -44.03
N VAL A 3 37.65 59.60 -44.09
CA VAL A 3 38.37 60.50 -43.19
C VAL A 3 37.55 60.60 -41.89
N PRO A 4 38.14 60.39 -40.70
CA PRO A 4 37.45 60.57 -39.42
C PRO A 4 36.81 61.96 -39.32
N GLU A 5 35.59 62.04 -38.79
CA GLU A 5 34.78 63.28 -38.78
C GLU A 5 35.41 64.42 -37.93
N ASP A 6 36.38 64.11 -37.07
CA ASP A 6 37.14 65.04 -36.22
C ASP A 6 38.50 65.45 -36.80
N ALA A 7 38.90 64.91 -37.96
CA ALA A 7 40.18 65.19 -38.57
C ALA A 7 40.28 66.64 -39.08
N LYS A 8 41.33 67.34 -38.68
CA LYS A 8 41.61 68.74 -39.02
C LYS A 8 42.49 68.83 -40.27
N PRO A 9 42.44 69.95 -41.02
CA PRO A 9 43.33 70.17 -42.15
C PRO A 9 44.80 70.03 -41.74
N GLY A 10 45.53 69.12 -42.41
CA GLY A 10 46.90 68.73 -42.08
C GLY A 10 47.04 67.40 -41.32
N ASP A 11 45.94 66.80 -40.84
CA ASP A 11 45.97 65.51 -40.15
C ASP A 11 46.33 64.37 -41.10
N LYS A 12 47.09 63.41 -40.58
CA LYS A 12 47.62 62.26 -41.31
C LYS A 12 46.93 61.00 -40.84
N ILE A 13 46.25 60.34 -41.76
CA ILE A 13 45.49 59.12 -41.50
C ILE A 13 46.24 57.97 -42.16
N THR A 14 46.63 57.00 -41.36
CA THR A 14 47.32 55.79 -41.82
C THR A 14 46.28 54.70 -42.03
N VAL A 15 46.26 54.13 -43.24
CA VAL A 15 45.34 53.04 -43.58
C VAL A 15 46.13 51.83 -44.04
N PRO A 16 45.91 50.65 -43.42
CA PRO A 16 46.50 49.41 -43.88
C PRO A 16 45.87 49.01 -45.21
N VAL A 17 46.70 48.79 -46.22
CA VAL A 17 46.28 48.29 -47.53
C VAL A 17 46.92 46.94 -47.77
N GLU A 18 46.09 45.93 -47.99
CA GLU A 18 46.55 44.58 -48.33
C GLU A 18 47.06 44.55 -49.78
N VAL A 19 48.36 44.29 -49.95
CA VAL A 19 49.05 44.17 -51.23
C VAL A 19 49.21 42.68 -51.54
N THR A 20 48.56 42.22 -52.61
CA THR A 20 48.77 40.86 -53.12
C THR A 20 49.90 40.84 -54.16
N TYR A 21 50.91 40.03 -53.93
CA TYR A 21 52.04 39.82 -54.85
C TYR A 21 51.67 38.82 -55.97
N PRO A 22 52.42 38.80 -57.10
CA PRO A 22 52.10 37.94 -58.24
C PRO A 22 52.13 36.43 -57.96
N ASP A 23 52.77 36.01 -56.86
CA ASP A 23 52.79 34.61 -56.39
C ASP A 23 51.57 34.22 -55.53
N GLY A 24 50.67 35.17 -55.29
CA GLY A 24 49.45 35.00 -54.49
C GLY A 24 49.62 35.31 -53.00
N SER A 25 50.83 35.60 -52.52
CA SER A 25 51.06 36.04 -51.14
C SER A 25 50.53 37.45 -50.91
N LYS A 26 50.09 37.74 -49.68
CA LYS A 26 49.48 39.02 -49.29
C LYS A 26 50.27 39.62 -48.14
N ASP A 27 50.49 40.92 -48.17
CA ASP A 27 51.16 41.68 -47.11
C ASP A 27 50.40 43.00 -46.87
N THR A 28 50.35 43.46 -45.63
CA THR A 28 49.56 44.64 -45.27
C THR A 28 50.49 45.82 -45.07
N VAL A 29 50.38 46.83 -45.94
CA VAL A 29 51.26 48.01 -45.93
C VAL A 29 50.46 49.25 -45.56
N ASP A 30 50.96 49.99 -44.58
CA ASP A 30 50.37 51.24 -44.09
C ASP A 30 50.60 52.41 -45.06
N VAL A 31 49.52 52.98 -45.59
CA VAL A 31 49.53 54.14 -46.48
C VAL A 31 48.99 55.37 -45.74
N THR A 32 49.79 56.43 -45.66
CA THR A 32 49.39 57.68 -45.01
C THR A 32 48.73 58.66 -46.01
N VAL A 33 47.50 59.10 -45.72
CA VAL A 33 46.73 60.13 -46.43
C VAL A 33 46.69 61.41 -45.58
N THR A 34 46.91 62.59 -46.18
CA THR A 34 46.81 63.88 -45.48
C THR A 34 45.49 64.56 -45.82
N VAL A 35 44.79 65.10 -44.82
CA VAL A 35 43.50 65.79 -44.98
C VAL A 35 43.72 67.24 -45.42
N ASP A 36 43.17 67.61 -46.59
CA ASP A 36 43.19 68.98 -47.12
C ASP A 36 41.96 69.79 -46.65
N GLU A 37 41.99 71.13 -46.72
CA GLU A 37 40.85 72.00 -46.40
C GLU A 37 39.65 71.74 -47.35
N PRO A 38 38.41 71.64 -46.84
CA PRO A 38 37.23 71.46 -47.70
C PRO A 38 36.93 72.72 -48.51
N ASP A 39 36.65 72.55 -49.81
CA ASP A 39 36.35 73.64 -50.75
C ASP A 39 35.11 74.44 -50.30
N ALA A 40 35.28 75.75 -50.09
CA ALA A 40 34.18 76.67 -49.80
C ALA A 40 33.17 76.74 -50.96
N LYS A 41 31.87 76.74 -50.63
CA LYS A 41 30.78 77.03 -51.57
C LYS A 41 31.03 78.39 -52.25
N PRO A 42 30.85 78.51 -53.57
CA PRO A 42 31.17 79.75 -54.28
C PRO A 42 30.31 80.91 -53.76
N GLU A 43 30.98 81.96 -53.28
CA GLU A 43 30.36 83.25 -52.90
C GLU A 43 29.46 83.74 -54.05
N VAL A 44 28.19 84.02 -53.74
CA VAL A 44 27.29 84.77 -54.64
C VAL A 44 27.62 86.25 -54.43
N PRO A 45 28.22 86.96 -55.41
CA PRO A 45 28.63 88.36 -55.18
C PRO A 45 27.39 89.26 -55.11
N GLY A 46 27.00 89.68 -53.90
CA GLY A 46 25.94 90.68 -53.69
C GLY A 46 25.01 90.52 -52.47
N ALA A 47 25.13 89.44 -51.67
CA ALA A 47 24.48 89.34 -50.37
C ALA A 47 25.48 89.72 -49.27
N ASP A 48 25.14 90.69 -48.41
CA ASP A 48 26.01 91.11 -47.29
C ASP A 48 25.88 90.17 -46.07
N VAL A 49 25.24 89.00 -46.25
CA VAL A 49 24.92 88.02 -45.20
C VAL A 49 25.20 86.63 -45.76
N ASN A 50 25.97 85.84 -45.04
CA ASN A 50 26.34 84.47 -45.37
C ASN A 50 26.36 83.59 -44.11
N VAL A 51 25.97 82.33 -44.25
CA VAL A 51 26.22 81.26 -43.29
C VAL A 51 27.18 80.24 -43.93
N ASP A 52 28.24 79.85 -43.21
CA ASP A 52 29.18 78.85 -43.71
C ASP A 52 28.49 77.48 -43.70
N ALA A 53 28.79 76.65 -44.72
CA ALA A 53 28.26 75.30 -44.80
C ALA A 53 28.68 74.48 -43.57
N VAL A 54 27.70 73.94 -42.86
CA VAL A 54 27.92 72.99 -41.77
C VAL A 54 27.89 71.58 -42.39
N PRO A 55 28.92 70.74 -42.18
CA PRO A 55 28.90 69.39 -42.73
C PRO A 55 27.86 68.51 -42.02
N ASP A 56 27.31 67.54 -42.76
CA ASP A 56 26.55 66.44 -42.16
C ASP A 56 27.37 65.79 -41.04
N THR A 57 26.75 65.58 -39.88
CA THR A 57 27.44 65.19 -38.64
C THR A 57 26.78 63.96 -38.02
N LYS A 58 27.57 62.97 -37.58
CA LYS A 58 27.08 61.83 -36.80
C LYS A 58 27.45 62.00 -35.32
N VAL A 59 26.54 61.61 -34.43
CA VAL A 59 26.73 61.69 -32.97
C VAL A 59 26.24 60.41 -32.30
N GLN A 60 26.94 59.93 -31.28
CA GLN A 60 26.59 58.71 -30.56
C GLN A 60 25.73 58.99 -29.33
N ARG A 61 24.99 57.98 -28.88
CA ARG A 61 24.29 58.01 -27.58
C ARG A 61 25.26 58.35 -26.44
N ALA A 62 24.79 59.13 -25.47
CA ALA A 62 25.56 59.65 -24.33
C ALA A 62 26.79 60.53 -24.68
N GLU A 63 26.98 60.93 -25.94
CA GLU A 63 28.05 61.82 -26.38
C GLU A 63 27.71 63.31 -26.10
N LYS A 64 28.71 64.12 -25.76
CA LYS A 64 28.56 65.57 -25.64
C LYS A 64 28.88 66.24 -26.98
N VAL A 65 27.89 66.93 -27.55
CA VAL A 65 27.96 67.52 -28.89
C VAL A 65 28.27 69.01 -28.80
N SER A 66 29.13 69.50 -29.69
CA SER A 66 29.47 70.92 -29.84
C SER A 66 29.83 71.24 -31.30
N ILE A 67 28.85 71.63 -32.10
CA ILE A 67 29.01 71.95 -33.53
C ILE A 67 29.08 73.46 -33.71
N PRO A 68 30.19 74.03 -34.22
CA PRO A 68 30.32 75.47 -34.43
C PRO A 68 29.51 75.95 -35.64
N VAL A 69 28.80 77.07 -35.48
CA VAL A 69 28.08 77.76 -36.56
C VAL A 69 28.77 79.08 -36.85
N LYS A 70 29.23 79.27 -38.09
CA LYS A 70 29.86 80.51 -38.55
C LYS A 70 28.93 81.26 -39.49
N SER A 71 28.75 82.55 -39.21
CA SER A 71 27.93 83.45 -40.02
C SER A 71 28.55 84.85 -40.04
N THR A 72 28.05 85.73 -40.92
CA THR A 72 28.46 87.13 -40.97
C THR A 72 28.30 87.83 -39.62
N ASP A 73 29.32 88.57 -39.19
CA ASP A 73 29.32 89.25 -37.89
C ASP A 73 28.18 90.29 -37.78
N GLY A 74 27.45 90.22 -36.68
CA GLY A 74 26.29 91.08 -36.42
C GLY A 74 24.96 90.55 -36.95
N SER A 75 24.96 89.45 -37.72
CA SER A 75 23.74 88.76 -38.14
C SER A 75 23.03 88.06 -36.98
N GLU A 76 21.71 88.02 -37.02
CA GLU A 76 20.87 87.20 -36.15
C GLU A 76 20.81 85.78 -36.73
N VAL A 77 21.19 84.78 -35.93
CA VAL A 77 21.21 83.37 -36.35
C VAL A 77 20.05 82.62 -35.69
N SER A 78 19.26 81.93 -36.51
CA SER A 78 18.22 81.00 -36.07
C SER A 78 18.55 79.60 -36.56
N VAL A 79 18.48 78.61 -35.67
CA VAL A 79 18.65 77.19 -36.00
C VAL A 79 17.33 76.46 -35.73
N THR A 80 16.85 75.72 -36.72
CA THR A 80 15.62 74.93 -36.64
C THR A 80 15.86 73.47 -37.04
N GLY A 81 14.96 72.57 -36.63
CA GLY A 81 15.10 71.13 -36.92
C GLY A 81 16.03 70.36 -35.98
N LEU A 82 16.54 71.00 -34.92
CA LEU A 82 17.34 70.33 -33.89
C LEU A 82 16.48 69.37 -33.05
N PRO A 83 17.05 68.23 -32.61
CA PRO A 83 16.44 67.41 -31.57
C PRO A 83 16.37 68.15 -30.23
N ASP A 84 15.40 67.80 -29.39
CA ASP A 84 15.13 68.47 -28.10
C ASP A 84 16.32 68.51 -27.13
N PHE A 85 17.29 67.59 -27.27
CA PHE A 85 18.49 67.50 -26.44
C PHE A 85 19.66 68.36 -26.93
N LEU A 86 19.56 68.99 -28.10
CA LEU A 86 20.52 69.97 -28.61
C LEU A 86 19.89 71.36 -28.72
N LYS A 87 20.66 72.39 -28.42
CA LYS A 87 20.24 73.78 -28.56
C LYS A 87 21.32 74.62 -29.20
N TYR A 88 20.92 75.64 -29.96
CA TYR A 88 21.85 76.67 -30.41
C TYR A 88 22.11 77.68 -29.28
N ASN A 89 23.38 77.89 -28.96
CA ASN A 89 23.83 78.89 -28.00
C ASN A 89 24.37 80.12 -28.77
N PRO A 90 23.67 81.27 -28.74
CA PRO A 90 24.06 82.46 -29.48
C PRO A 90 25.30 83.17 -28.90
N GLU A 91 25.67 82.91 -27.64
CA GLU A 91 26.87 83.51 -27.02
C GLU A 91 28.14 82.83 -27.53
N THR A 92 28.13 81.50 -27.63
CA THR A 92 29.26 80.69 -28.10
C THR A 92 29.22 80.45 -29.61
N LYS A 93 28.10 80.78 -30.27
CA LYS A 93 27.81 80.47 -31.68
C LYS A 93 27.95 78.97 -31.98
N THR A 94 27.52 78.10 -31.07
CA THR A 94 27.61 76.63 -31.21
C THR A 94 26.24 75.97 -30.99
N ILE A 95 25.98 74.87 -31.71
CA ILE A 95 24.92 73.91 -31.37
C ILE A 95 25.52 72.96 -30.33
N GLU A 96 24.95 72.94 -29.13
CA GLU A 96 25.49 72.21 -27.99
C GLU A 96 24.43 71.41 -27.22
N GLY A 97 24.88 70.32 -26.60
CA GLY A 97 24.05 69.48 -25.73
C GLY A 97 24.69 68.12 -25.48
N THR A 98 23.95 67.21 -24.86
CA THR A 98 24.38 65.82 -24.63
C THR A 98 23.31 64.90 -25.18
N VAL A 99 23.69 63.98 -26.04
CA VAL A 99 22.77 62.98 -26.60
C VAL A 99 22.35 62.05 -25.47
N PRO A 100 21.05 61.86 -25.18
CA PRO A 100 20.59 60.89 -24.19
C PRO A 100 21.05 59.47 -24.53
N ALA A 101 21.28 58.64 -23.52
CA ALA A 101 21.67 57.23 -23.72
C ALA A 101 20.57 56.41 -24.42
N ASP A 102 19.33 56.86 -24.38
CA ASP A 102 18.14 56.24 -24.96
C ASP A 102 17.63 56.95 -26.23
N ALA A 103 18.38 57.90 -26.79
CA ALA A 103 17.95 58.70 -27.93
C ALA A 103 17.68 57.87 -29.19
N ASP A 104 16.54 58.10 -29.87
CA ASP A 104 16.20 57.42 -31.12
C ASP A 104 17.32 57.49 -32.18
N LEU A 105 17.65 56.35 -32.79
CA LEU A 105 18.62 56.25 -33.89
C LEU A 105 18.00 56.76 -35.20
N LYS A 106 18.04 58.07 -35.41
CA LYS A 106 17.46 58.71 -36.59
C LYS A 106 18.24 59.95 -37.00
N SER A 107 18.00 60.39 -38.23
CA SER A 107 18.55 61.63 -38.78
C SER A 107 17.57 62.80 -38.62
N TYR A 108 18.11 63.96 -38.30
CA TYR A 108 17.42 65.23 -38.19
C TYR A 108 17.93 66.15 -39.30
N ASP A 109 17.02 66.70 -40.09
CA ASP A 109 17.35 67.76 -41.06
C ASP A 109 17.39 69.09 -40.31
N VAL A 110 18.58 69.67 -40.17
CA VAL A 110 18.82 70.90 -39.41
C VAL A 110 19.06 72.05 -40.38
N GLU A 111 18.28 73.11 -40.21
CA GLU A 111 18.39 74.34 -41.00
C GLU A 111 19.00 75.45 -40.14
N VAL A 112 20.08 76.06 -40.63
CA VAL A 112 20.75 77.21 -40.03
C VAL A 112 20.54 78.43 -40.92
N LYS A 113 19.97 79.49 -40.36
CA LYS A 113 19.64 80.70 -41.09
C LYS A 113 20.25 81.93 -40.42
N ALA A 114 20.94 82.76 -41.20
CA ALA A 114 21.48 84.04 -40.77
C ALA A 114 20.71 85.19 -41.43
N SER A 115 20.33 86.21 -40.66
CA SER A 115 19.57 87.37 -41.12
C SER A 115 20.22 88.68 -40.66
N LEU A 116 20.41 89.64 -41.57
CA LEU A 116 20.91 90.98 -41.25
C LEU A 116 20.35 92.00 -42.25
N ASP A 117 19.83 93.12 -41.74
CA ASP A 117 19.27 94.22 -42.53
C ASP A 117 18.25 93.80 -43.62
N GLY A 118 17.46 92.75 -43.35
CA GLY A 118 16.43 92.23 -44.25
C GLY A 118 16.95 91.35 -45.39
N LYS A 119 18.23 90.96 -45.36
CA LYS A 119 18.82 89.92 -46.22
C LYS A 119 19.06 88.66 -45.38
N GLU A 120 18.91 87.50 -46.01
CA GLU A 120 18.99 86.19 -45.35
C GLU A 120 19.81 85.22 -46.17
N ASP A 121 20.54 84.34 -45.49
CA ASP A 121 21.21 83.18 -46.07
C ASP A 121 20.97 81.95 -45.20
N THR A 122 20.87 80.78 -45.84
CA THR A 122 20.46 79.53 -45.21
C THR A 122 21.35 78.38 -45.65
N ASP A 123 21.72 77.54 -44.68
CA ASP A 123 22.40 76.27 -44.88
C ASP A 123 21.60 75.13 -44.22
N GLU A 124 21.66 73.95 -44.83
CA GLU A 124 20.95 72.75 -44.37
C GLU A 124 21.95 71.58 -44.28
N PHE A 125 21.95 70.87 -43.15
CA PHE A 125 22.78 69.68 -42.92
C PHE A 125 22.01 68.60 -42.16
N LYS A 126 22.46 67.34 -42.28
CA LYS A 126 21.90 66.20 -41.53
C LYS A 126 22.71 65.92 -40.27
N LEU A 127 22.00 65.86 -39.15
CA LEU A 127 22.52 65.32 -37.89
C LEU A 127 22.00 63.90 -37.68
N THR A 128 22.85 62.88 -37.61
CA THR A 128 22.42 61.47 -37.43
C THR A 128 22.86 60.93 -36.08
N VAL A 129 21.91 60.43 -35.28
CA VAL A 129 22.21 59.74 -34.02
C VAL A 129 22.50 58.27 -34.29
N THR A 130 23.64 57.78 -33.83
CA THR A 130 24.07 56.38 -33.94
C THR A 130 24.18 55.71 -32.57
N GLU A 131 24.15 54.38 -32.56
CA GLU A 131 24.45 53.59 -31.36
C GLU A 131 25.88 53.88 -30.88
N ARG A 132 26.11 53.75 -29.57
CA ARG A 132 27.47 53.77 -29.00
C ARG A 132 28.00 52.33 -29.07
N MET A 133 29.05 52.09 -29.86
CA MET A 133 29.78 50.82 -29.81
C MET A 133 30.72 50.87 -28.61
N ILE A 134 30.57 49.95 -27.65
CA ILE A 134 31.66 49.59 -26.73
C ILE A 134 32.38 48.44 -27.46
N GLU A 135 33.67 48.59 -27.72
CA GLU A 135 34.49 47.48 -28.23
C GLU A 135 34.49 46.38 -27.17
N ASP A 136 34.15 45.17 -27.59
CA ASP A 136 34.27 43.97 -26.77
C ASP A 136 35.76 43.62 -26.70
N PRO A 137 36.38 43.63 -25.50
CA PRO A 137 37.80 43.31 -25.35
C PRO A 137 38.12 41.89 -25.84
N ASP A 138 39.40 41.65 -26.10
CA ASP A 138 40.00 40.38 -26.55
C ASP A 138 41.26 40.23 -25.69
N THR A 139 41.11 39.51 -24.58
CA THR A 139 42.04 39.50 -23.44
C THR A 139 43.30 38.68 -23.75
N ASP A 140 43.17 37.55 -24.44
CA ASP A 140 44.29 36.69 -24.83
C ASP A 140 44.89 37.04 -26.22
N GLY A 141 44.14 37.77 -27.05
CA GLY A 141 44.54 38.22 -28.38
C GLY A 141 44.42 37.16 -29.47
N ASP A 142 43.61 36.11 -29.30
CA ASP A 142 43.39 35.05 -30.28
C ASP A 142 42.46 35.48 -31.45
N GLY A 143 41.78 36.62 -31.28
CA GLY A 143 40.85 37.21 -32.25
C GLY A 143 39.39 36.86 -32.01
N ILE A 144 39.05 36.18 -30.92
CA ILE A 144 37.72 35.96 -30.37
C ILE A 144 37.48 37.03 -29.28
N PRO A 145 36.38 37.79 -29.34
CA PRO A 145 36.07 38.74 -28.28
C PRO A 145 35.69 38.03 -26.97
N ASP A 146 36.06 38.59 -25.81
CA ASP A 146 35.83 38.03 -24.46
C ASP A 146 34.38 37.55 -24.24
N SER A 147 33.37 38.21 -24.84
CA SER A 147 31.98 37.78 -24.67
C SER A 147 31.60 36.51 -25.44
N GLN A 148 32.48 36.01 -26.29
CA GLN A 148 32.33 34.83 -27.14
C GLN A 148 33.47 33.83 -26.97
N ASP A 149 34.43 34.13 -26.11
CA ASP A 149 35.63 33.34 -25.89
C ASP A 149 35.40 32.30 -24.79
N PRO A 150 35.56 30.99 -25.07
CA PRO A 150 35.47 29.95 -24.06
C PRO A 150 36.65 29.88 -23.08
N ASP A 151 37.81 30.44 -23.42
CA ASP A 151 39.05 30.48 -22.62
C ASP A 151 39.64 31.90 -22.73
N ILE A 152 39.07 32.83 -21.96
CA ILE A 152 39.23 34.27 -22.16
C ILE A 152 40.70 34.74 -22.00
N ASP A 153 41.53 34.02 -21.26
CA ASP A 153 42.93 34.39 -21.01
C ASP A 153 43.97 33.47 -21.68
N GLY A 154 43.51 32.42 -22.38
CA GLY A 154 44.29 31.59 -23.26
C GLY A 154 45.33 30.75 -22.51
N ASP A 155 45.00 30.27 -21.33
CA ASP A 155 45.89 29.45 -20.52
C ASP A 155 45.65 27.93 -20.65
N GLY A 156 44.55 27.55 -21.29
CA GLY A 156 44.17 26.17 -21.59
C GLY A 156 43.05 25.61 -20.72
N VAL A 157 42.47 26.38 -19.81
CA VAL A 157 41.28 26.02 -19.02
C VAL A 157 40.09 26.87 -19.47
N ASN A 158 38.92 26.28 -19.67
CA ASN A 158 37.75 27.07 -20.05
C ASN A 158 37.16 27.84 -18.84
N ASN A 159 36.45 28.93 -19.14
CA ASN A 159 35.88 29.82 -18.12
C ASN A 159 34.94 29.11 -17.10
N SER A 160 34.29 28.01 -17.48
CA SER A 160 33.39 27.25 -16.62
C SER A 160 34.16 26.36 -15.63
N ASP A 161 35.22 25.72 -16.10
CA ASP A 161 36.13 24.88 -15.31
C ASP A 161 37.00 25.74 -14.40
N GLU A 162 37.52 26.86 -14.88
CA GLU A 162 38.21 27.85 -14.05
C GLU A 162 37.33 28.32 -12.91
N LYS A 163 36.06 28.58 -13.19
CA LYS A 163 35.10 28.95 -12.16
C LYS A 163 34.82 27.80 -11.18
N ALA A 164 34.94 26.54 -11.60
CA ALA A 164 34.84 25.37 -10.74
C ALA A 164 36.09 25.18 -9.86
N ALA A 165 37.28 25.34 -10.45
CA ALA A 165 38.59 25.30 -9.80
C ALA A 165 38.85 26.53 -8.92
N GLY A 166 38.16 27.65 -9.17
CA GLY A 166 38.25 28.90 -8.40
C GLY A 166 39.29 29.91 -8.93
N THR A 167 39.72 29.76 -10.18
CA THR A 167 40.64 30.66 -10.88
C THR A 167 39.87 31.81 -11.57
N ASP A 168 40.57 32.85 -12.01
CA ASP A 168 40.00 34.06 -12.64
C ASP A 168 40.10 33.97 -14.16
N PRO A 169 38.99 33.83 -14.90
CA PRO A 169 39.02 33.64 -16.35
C PRO A 169 39.63 34.77 -17.19
N TYR A 170 39.97 35.88 -16.56
CA TYR A 170 40.61 37.03 -17.23
C TYR A 170 42.11 37.14 -16.90
N ASN A 171 42.69 36.19 -16.18
CA ASN A 171 44.05 36.26 -15.68
C ASN A 171 44.72 34.88 -15.66
N PRO A 172 45.66 34.60 -16.58
CA PRO A 172 46.16 33.25 -16.85
C PRO A 172 47.15 32.74 -15.79
N ASP A 173 47.25 33.40 -14.65
CA ASP A 173 48.11 33.16 -13.48
C ASP A 173 47.42 33.88 -12.32
N THR A 174 46.36 33.27 -11.78
CA THR A 174 45.44 33.90 -10.82
C THR A 174 46.17 34.32 -9.55
N ASP A 175 47.16 33.56 -9.10
CA ASP A 175 47.84 33.77 -7.84
C ASP A 175 49.17 34.57 -7.96
N GLY A 176 49.66 34.75 -9.19
CA GLY A 176 50.85 35.51 -9.52
C GLY A 176 52.16 34.83 -9.10
N ASP A 177 52.17 33.52 -8.94
CA ASP A 177 53.36 32.74 -8.58
C ASP A 177 54.31 32.49 -9.76
N GLY A 178 53.80 32.67 -10.98
CA GLY A 178 54.51 32.52 -12.25
C GLY A 178 54.27 31.20 -12.97
N THR A 179 53.40 30.34 -12.46
CA THR A 179 52.78 29.19 -13.14
C THR A 179 51.44 29.63 -13.71
N LYS A 180 51.06 29.14 -14.89
CA LYS A 180 49.74 29.44 -15.44
C LYS A 180 48.70 28.50 -14.83
N ASP A 181 47.46 28.94 -14.64
CA ASP A 181 46.43 28.13 -13.99
C ASP A 181 46.20 26.80 -14.76
N GLY A 182 46.25 26.81 -16.09
CA GLY A 182 46.20 25.57 -16.89
C GLY A 182 47.40 24.63 -16.77
N ASP A 183 48.58 25.12 -16.36
CA ASP A 183 49.76 24.28 -16.08
C ASP A 183 49.78 23.75 -14.63
N GLU A 184 48.89 24.23 -13.77
CA GLU A 184 48.69 23.71 -12.41
C GLU A 184 47.97 22.35 -12.45
N ASP A 185 47.90 21.66 -11.32
CA ASP A 185 47.34 20.30 -11.11
C ASP A 185 46.50 20.42 -9.82
N THR A 186 45.24 20.84 -9.98
CA THR A 186 44.40 21.35 -8.88
C THR A 186 43.88 20.23 -7.99
N ASP A 187 43.52 19.10 -8.59
CA ASP A 187 43.02 17.88 -7.97
C ASP A 187 44.18 16.96 -7.47
N GLY A 188 45.38 17.12 -8.05
CA GLY A 188 46.60 16.47 -7.62
C GLY A 188 46.69 15.00 -8.06
N ASP A 189 46.00 14.57 -9.12
CA ASP A 189 46.12 13.23 -9.72
C ASP A 189 47.39 13.06 -10.58
N GLY A 190 48.13 14.16 -10.79
CA GLY A 190 49.33 14.21 -11.60
C GLY A 190 49.10 14.56 -13.07
N LYS A 191 47.88 14.95 -13.45
CA LYS A 191 47.50 15.60 -14.71
C LYS A 191 47.38 17.11 -14.46
N PRO A 192 47.87 17.95 -15.38
CA PRO A 192 47.60 19.38 -15.30
C PRO A 192 46.15 19.72 -15.65
N ASN A 193 45.63 20.80 -15.07
CA ASN A 193 44.29 21.36 -15.28
C ASN A 193 43.88 21.48 -16.76
N LYS A 194 44.80 21.94 -17.62
CA LYS A 194 44.54 22.04 -19.08
C LYS A 194 44.37 20.68 -19.77
N ASP A 195 44.87 19.60 -19.17
CA ASP A 195 44.69 18.23 -19.64
C ASP A 195 43.37 17.64 -19.11
N GLU A 196 42.71 18.34 -18.17
CA GLU A 196 41.44 17.98 -17.53
C GLU A 196 40.28 18.90 -17.92
N SER A 197 40.57 20.01 -18.62
CA SER A 197 39.60 20.97 -19.14
C SER A 197 39.55 20.97 -20.68
N ASN A 198 38.45 21.47 -21.24
CA ASN A 198 38.30 21.67 -22.69
C ASN A 198 38.26 23.17 -23.03
N PRO A 199 39.36 23.77 -23.53
CA PRO A 199 39.43 25.21 -23.79
C PRO A 199 38.58 25.69 -24.97
N ASP A 200 38.07 24.80 -25.82
CA ASP A 200 37.22 25.19 -26.95
C ASP A 200 35.72 25.33 -26.58
N GLU A 201 35.32 24.96 -25.35
CA GLU A 201 33.92 24.99 -24.90
C GLU A 201 33.74 25.51 -23.47
N ASP A 202 32.88 26.50 -23.27
CA ASP A 202 32.54 27.05 -21.95
C ASP A 202 31.48 26.19 -21.25
N LYS A 203 31.88 25.01 -20.78
CA LYS A 203 31.09 24.12 -19.92
C LYS A 203 32.00 23.38 -18.94
N ILE A 204 31.43 23.01 -17.80
CA ILE A 204 32.03 22.10 -16.84
C ILE A 204 32.48 20.80 -17.55
N THR A 205 33.76 20.47 -17.40
CA THR A 205 34.37 19.20 -17.77
C THR A 205 34.31 18.29 -16.54
N ASP A 206 33.58 17.19 -16.66
CA ASP A 206 33.23 16.19 -15.64
C ASP A 206 33.13 14.88 -16.45
N LYS A 207 34.26 14.20 -16.57
CA LYS A 207 34.50 13.04 -17.44
C LYS A 207 33.86 11.79 -16.85
N ASP A 208 33.88 11.61 -15.53
CA ASP A 208 33.30 10.43 -14.86
C ASP A 208 31.80 10.60 -14.57
N GLY A 209 31.26 11.82 -14.67
CA GLY A 209 29.83 12.09 -14.59
C GLY A 209 29.26 11.82 -13.21
N ASP A 210 30.13 11.69 -12.20
CA ASP A 210 29.77 11.54 -10.81
C ASP A 210 29.18 12.85 -10.22
N GLY A 211 29.29 13.93 -10.99
CA GLY A 211 28.85 15.28 -10.68
C GLY A 211 29.97 16.21 -10.20
N ILE A 212 31.22 15.76 -10.23
CA ILE A 212 32.46 16.46 -9.86
C ILE A 212 33.21 16.81 -11.16
N PRO A 213 33.53 18.09 -11.38
CA PRO A 213 34.38 18.48 -12.50
C PRO A 213 35.78 17.88 -12.39
N ASP A 214 36.30 17.33 -13.48
CA ASP A 214 37.61 16.66 -13.56
C ASP A 214 38.76 17.47 -13.02
N ILE A 215 38.79 18.76 -13.36
CA ILE A 215 39.81 19.70 -12.90
C ILE A 215 39.87 19.81 -11.37
N ILE A 216 38.83 19.33 -10.67
CA ILE A 216 38.79 19.21 -9.22
C ILE A 216 38.46 17.78 -8.76
N ASP A 217 38.56 16.78 -9.65
CA ASP A 217 38.35 15.36 -9.38
C ASP A 217 39.65 14.56 -9.44
N LYS A 218 40.00 13.97 -8.30
CA LYS A 218 41.27 13.30 -8.04
C LYS A 218 41.34 11.90 -8.63
N ASP A 219 40.19 11.25 -8.77
CA ASP A 219 40.05 10.04 -9.53
C ASP A 219 38.86 10.34 -10.43
N ASP A 220 39.17 11.04 -11.54
CA ASP A 220 38.28 11.42 -12.65
C ASP A 220 37.68 10.19 -13.37
N GLN A 221 37.30 9.20 -12.56
CA GLN A 221 36.86 7.85 -12.79
C GLN A 221 35.90 7.30 -11.69
N ASP A 222 35.71 7.90 -10.49
CA ASP A 222 35.36 7.12 -9.28
C ASP A 222 34.16 7.49 -8.39
N GLY A 223 33.43 8.60 -8.61
CA GLY A 223 32.53 9.11 -7.54
C GLY A 223 31.32 8.25 -7.06
N PRO A 224 30.36 8.79 -6.28
CA PRO A 224 29.26 8.01 -5.64
C PRO A 224 28.20 7.48 -6.64
N LYS A 225 28.26 8.00 -7.85
CA LYS A 225 27.70 7.44 -9.09
C LYS A 225 28.79 7.15 -10.12
N GLY A 226 30.04 7.38 -9.79
CA GLY A 226 31.19 6.90 -10.54
C GLY A 226 31.45 5.44 -10.18
N ASP A 227 32.62 4.96 -10.54
CA ASP A 227 32.91 3.54 -10.78
C ASP A 227 34.25 3.24 -10.11
N LYS A 228 34.19 3.00 -8.80
CA LYS A 228 35.35 3.12 -7.91
C LYS A 228 36.42 2.08 -8.21
N ASP A 229 36.02 0.88 -8.62
CA ASP A 229 36.92 -0.19 -9.02
C ASP A 229 37.20 -0.22 -10.54
N GLY A 230 36.44 0.55 -11.31
CA GLY A 230 36.52 0.66 -12.75
C GLY A 230 35.95 -0.56 -13.50
N ASP A 231 35.02 -1.32 -12.91
CA ASP A 231 34.37 -2.47 -13.53
C ASP A 231 33.27 -2.09 -14.55
N GLY A 232 32.85 -0.83 -14.57
CA GLY A 232 31.83 -0.30 -15.47
C GLY A 232 30.43 -0.26 -14.87
N ILE A 233 30.29 -0.55 -13.58
CA ILE A 233 29.10 -0.35 -12.79
C ILE A 233 29.35 0.84 -11.88
N ILE A 234 28.35 1.72 -11.84
CA ILE A 234 28.45 2.86 -10.96
C ILE A 234 28.16 2.38 -9.55
N ASN A 235 28.84 2.90 -8.55
CA ASN A 235 28.75 2.46 -7.16
C ASN A 235 27.28 2.25 -6.70
N GLU A 236 26.34 3.14 -7.07
CA GLU A 236 24.88 3.04 -6.77
C GLU A 236 24.17 1.78 -7.33
N GLU A 237 24.75 1.14 -8.33
CA GLU A 237 24.24 -0.09 -8.93
C GLU A 237 25.24 -1.25 -8.78
N ASP A 238 26.43 -0.99 -8.24
CA ASP A 238 27.51 -1.96 -8.15
C ASP A 238 27.31 -2.83 -6.93
N PRO A 239 27.26 -4.17 -7.05
CA PRO A 239 27.25 -5.06 -5.89
C PRO A 239 28.57 -5.14 -5.10
N ASP A 240 29.71 -4.75 -5.65
CA ASP A 240 31.08 -4.85 -5.08
C ASP A 240 31.90 -3.64 -5.59
N ALA A 241 31.62 -2.46 -5.03
CA ALA A 241 32.00 -1.18 -5.62
C ALA A 241 33.51 -0.91 -5.63
N ASP A 242 34.31 -1.68 -4.89
CA ASP A 242 35.77 -1.58 -4.90
C ASP A 242 36.50 -2.77 -5.55
N GLY A 243 35.75 -3.78 -5.98
CA GLY A 243 36.21 -4.88 -6.82
C GLY A 243 37.21 -5.78 -6.11
N ASP A 244 37.02 -6.01 -4.82
CA ASP A 244 37.87 -6.87 -4.02
C ASP A 244 37.34 -8.30 -3.86
N GLY A 245 36.06 -8.51 -4.22
CA GLY A 245 35.35 -9.78 -4.20
C GLY A 245 34.39 -9.95 -3.04
N VAL A 246 34.13 -8.92 -2.22
CA VAL A 246 33.14 -8.91 -1.15
C VAL A 246 32.00 -7.96 -1.54
N SER A 247 30.76 -8.31 -1.21
CA SER A 247 29.62 -7.46 -1.57
C SER A 247 29.51 -6.25 -0.66
N ASN A 248 29.03 -5.12 -1.18
CA ASN A 248 28.91 -3.88 -0.40
C ASN A 248 28.15 -4.04 0.93
N ASP A 249 27.08 -4.85 0.93
CA ASP A 249 26.28 -5.06 2.14
C ASP A 249 26.98 -6.01 3.13
N ASP A 250 27.74 -6.99 2.65
CA ASP A 250 28.57 -7.83 3.50
C ASP A 250 29.70 -7.01 4.14
N GLU A 251 30.39 -6.19 3.34
CA GLU A 251 31.42 -5.28 3.83
C GLU A 251 30.89 -4.31 4.89
N LYS A 252 29.73 -3.69 4.63
CA LYS A 252 29.07 -2.82 5.63
C LYS A 252 28.78 -3.57 6.93
N GLU A 253 28.34 -4.82 6.86
CA GLU A 253 28.05 -5.64 8.05
C GLU A 253 29.33 -6.04 8.80
N ALA A 254 30.39 -6.41 8.06
CA ALA A 254 31.72 -6.70 8.60
C ALA A 254 32.46 -5.45 9.12
N GLY A 255 31.97 -4.26 8.78
CA GLY A 255 32.61 -3.00 9.10
C GLY A 255 33.81 -2.66 8.22
N LEU A 256 33.85 -3.23 7.01
CA LEU A 256 34.73 -2.87 5.90
C LEU A 256 34.14 -1.69 5.11
N ASP A 257 34.94 -1.07 4.25
CA ASP A 257 34.58 0.11 3.45
C ASP A 257 34.35 -0.28 1.98
N PRO A 258 33.09 -0.31 1.50
CA PRO A 258 32.76 -0.80 0.15
C PRO A 258 33.34 -0.04 -1.05
N LEU A 259 34.05 1.06 -0.79
CA LEU A 259 34.71 1.87 -1.81
C LEU A 259 36.23 1.80 -1.70
N ASN A 260 36.75 0.90 -0.86
CA ASN A 260 38.16 0.78 -0.60
C ASN A 260 38.59 -0.68 -0.45
N PRO A 261 39.26 -1.26 -1.47
CA PRO A 261 39.48 -2.70 -1.57
C PRO A 261 40.54 -3.24 -0.61
N ASP A 262 40.97 -2.44 0.36
CA ASP A 262 41.98 -2.69 1.41
C ASP A 262 41.66 -1.68 2.54
N THR A 263 40.59 -1.95 3.28
CA THR A 263 40.03 -1.06 4.33
C THR A 263 41.06 -0.73 5.38
N ASP A 264 41.86 -1.71 5.79
CA ASP A 264 42.82 -1.56 6.89
C ASP A 264 44.21 -1.07 6.42
N GLY A 265 44.46 -1.08 5.11
CA GLY A 265 45.67 -0.58 4.46
C GLY A 265 46.90 -1.44 4.71
N ASP A 266 46.75 -2.71 5.08
CA ASP A 266 47.86 -3.62 5.36
C ASP A 266 48.55 -4.14 4.09
N GLY A 267 47.92 -3.91 2.92
CA GLY A 267 48.38 -4.33 1.61
C GLY A 267 47.78 -5.66 1.15
N THR A 268 46.87 -6.23 1.93
CA THR A 268 45.97 -7.33 1.58
C THR A 268 44.62 -6.72 1.24
N LYS A 269 43.96 -7.23 0.20
CA LYS A 269 42.60 -6.77 -0.11
C LYS A 269 41.61 -7.37 0.87
N ASP A 270 40.52 -6.69 1.23
CA ASP A 270 39.58 -7.20 2.24
C ASP A 270 38.96 -8.54 1.80
N GLY A 271 38.66 -8.71 0.52
CA GLY A 271 38.24 -10.00 -0.04
C GLY A 271 39.28 -11.12 0.04
N ASP A 272 40.56 -10.82 0.22
CA ASP A 272 41.62 -11.79 0.48
C ASP A 272 41.87 -12.05 1.99
N GLU A 273 41.25 -11.28 2.87
CA GLU A 273 41.31 -11.42 4.33
C GLU A 273 40.35 -12.50 4.86
N ASP A 274 40.49 -12.79 6.14
CA ASP A 274 39.77 -13.79 6.93
C ASP A 274 39.27 -13.06 8.19
N THR A 275 38.21 -12.25 8.03
CA THR A 275 37.74 -11.29 9.04
C THR A 275 37.30 -11.99 10.32
N ASP A 276 36.74 -13.17 10.18
CA ASP A 276 36.08 -13.92 11.23
C ASP A 276 37.01 -15.00 11.85
N GLY A 277 38.08 -15.38 11.15
CA GLY A 277 39.12 -16.29 11.59
C GLY A 277 38.80 -17.76 11.36
N ASP A 278 37.86 -18.09 10.49
CA ASP A 278 37.43 -19.47 10.21
C ASP A 278 38.38 -20.21 9.24
N GLY A 279 39.28 -19.47 8.60
CA GLY A 279 40.28 -19.98 7.67
C GLY A 279 39.85 -20.02 6.20
N LYS A 280 38.67 -19.49 5.87
CA LYS A 280 38.27 -19.08 4.53
C LYS A 280 38.57 -17.59 4.34
N LYS A 281 38.32 -17.11 3.12
CA LYS A 281 38.50 -15.71 2.78
C LYS A 281 37.15 -15.07 2.66
N ASN A 282 37.06 -13.78 2.97
CA ASN A 282 35.81 -13.02 2.89
C ASN A 282 35.14 -13.19 1.50
N LYS A 283 35.89 -13.16 0.40
CA LYS A 283 35.33 -13.39 -0.96
C LYS A 283 34.89 -14.82 -1.29
N ASP A 284 35.38 -15.80 -0.54
CA ASP A 284 34.96 -17.20 -0.69
C ASP A 284 33.63 -17.44 0.06
N GLU A 285 33.19 -16.46 0.86
CA GLU A 285 32.05 -16.54 1.76
C GLU A 285 30.95 -15.55 1.39
N SER A 286 31.32 -14.37 0.91
CA SER A 286 30.42 -13.38 0.30
C SER A 286 29.92 -13.86 -1.07
N GLU A 287 28.60 -13.78 -1.28
CA GLU A 287 27.96 -13.97 -2.57
C GLU A 287 27.75 -12.62 -3.25
N VAL A 288 28.71 -12.19 -4.08
CA VAL A 288 28.57 -11.01 -4.94
C VAL A 288 27.65 -11.35 -6.12
N PRO A 289 26.44 -10.76 -6.23
CA PRO A 289 25.56 -11.00 -7.36
C PRO A 289 26.20 -10.56 -8.69
N GLU A 290 26.02 -11.34 -9.75
CA GLU A 290 26.52 -10.93 -11.06
C GLU A 290 25.69 -9.76 -11.62
N GLY A 291 26.32 -8.59 -11.73
CA GLY A 291 25.79 -7.41 -12.43
C GLY A 291 25.01 -6.44 -11.55
N LYS A 292 24.37 -5.46 -12.19
CA LYS A 292 23.74 -4.31 -11.51
C LYS A 292 22.66 -4.72 -10.50
N VAL A 293 22.78 -4.19 -9.30
CA VAL A 293 21.75 -4.22 -8.26
C VAL A 293 21.09 -2.85 -8.14
N THR A 294 20.13 -2.71 -7.22
CA THR A 294 19.42 -1.43 -7.01
C THR A 294 19.76 -0.90 -5.64
N ASP A 295 20.24 0.34 -5.56
CA ASP A 295 20.25 1.16 -4.35
C ASP A 295 18.80 1.46 -3.90
N LYS A 296 18.26 0.69 -2.94
CA LYS A 296 16.89 0.92 -2.43
C LYS A 296 16.90 1.90 -1.28
N ASP A 297 18.00 2.02 -0.55
CA ASP A 297 18.10 2.87 0.63
C ASP A 297 18.62 4.29 0.33
N GLY A 298 19.08 4.51 -0.90
CA GLY A 298 19.53 5.77 -1.46
C GLY A 298 20.92 6.18 -1.01
N ASP A 299 21.78 5.23 -0.62
CA ASP A 299 23.09 5.50 -0.05
C ASP A 299 24.22 5.63 -1.07
N GLY A 300 23.93 5.43 -2.36
CA GLY A 300 24.91 5.52 -3.44
C GLY A 300 25.73 4.26 -3.63
N LEU A 301 25.33 3.15 -3.00
CA LEU A 301 25.88 1.82 -3.21
C LEU A 301 24.78 0.83 -3.63
N GLY A 302 25.15 -0.16 -4.42
CA GLY A 302 24.22 -1.19 -4.84
C GLY A 302 23.87 -2.17 -3.73
N ASP A 303 22.57 -2.32 -3.40
CA ASP A 303 22.14 -3.31 -2.41
C ASP A 303 22.23 -4.76 -2.94
N THR A 304 23.05 -5.59 -2.28
CA THR A 304 23.15 -7.04 -2.54
C THR A 304 22.33 -7.88 -1.58
N GLY A 305 22.01 -7.33 -0.41
CA GLY A 305 21.67 -8.10 0.78
C GLY A 305 22.90 -8.72 1.41
N VAL A 306 22.78 -9.09 2.68
CA VAL A 306 23.84 -9.80 3.40
C VAL A 306 23.82 -11.28 3.01
N THR A 307 25.00 -11.82 2.69
CA THR A 307 25.21 -13.24 2.44
C THR A 307 25.16 -13.98 3.76
N ASP A 308 24.11 -14.79 3.92
CA ASP A 308 23.85 -15.57 5.11
C ASP A 308 23.32 -16.95 4.66
N LYS A 309 24.21 -17.94 4.65
CA LYS A 309 23.86 -19.33 4.31
C LYS A 309 23.30 -20.11 5.50
N ASP A 310 23.44 -19.56 6.71
CA ASP A 310 22.84 -20.06 7.95
C ASP A 310 21.86 -19.02 8.54
N PRO A 311 20.67 -18.88 7.93
CA PRO A 311 19.74 -17.81 8.27
C PRO A 311 19.14 -17.88 9.68
N GLU A 312 19.54 -18.86 10.50
CA GLU A 312 19.07 -19.06 11.87
C GLU A 312 19.80 -18.16 12.87
N ASP A 313 21.01 -17.73 12.52
CA ASP A 313 21.88 -16.90 13.33
C ASP A 313 21.74 -15.38 12.99
N GLY A 314 21.38 -15.09 11.73
CA GLY A 314 21.11 -13.75 11.20
C GLY A 314 22.33 -12.84 11.07
N LYS A 315 23.55 -13.39 10.97
CA LYS A 315 24.80 -12.66 10.69
C LYS A 315 25.33 -12.98 9.29
N ALA A 316 26.18 -12.09 8.77
CA ALA A 316 26.88 -12.35 7.51
C ALA A 316 27.87 -13.51 7.69
N ASP A 317 27.95 -14.41 6.69
CA ASP A 317 28.92 -15.51 6.66
C ASP A 317 30.34 -15.00 6.93
N ILE A 318 30.73 -13.83 6.39
CA ILE A 318 32.07 -13.22 6.56
C ILE A 318 32.36 -12.65 7.96
N THR A 319 31.36 -12.68 8.85
CA THR A 319 31.47 -12.24 10.24
C THR A 319 31.15 -13.36 11.23
N ASP A 320 30.65 -14.48 10.75
CA ASP A 320 30.27 -15.62 11.56
C ASP A 320 31.45 -16.57 11.71
N GLY A 321 32.36 -16.14 12.59
CA GLY A 321 33.66 -16.75 12.85
C GLY A 321 33.63 -18.25 13.08
N PRO A 322 34.81 -18.86 13.27
CA PRO A 322 35.00 -20.30 13.19
C PRO A 322 33.91 -21.08 13.91
N LEU A 323 33.08 -21.75 13.12
CA LEU A 323 32.22 -22.87 13.50
C LEU A 323 33.11 -23.98 14.12
N THR A 324 33.62 -23.76 15.32
CA THR A 324 34.67 -24.56 15.98
C THR A 324 34.27 -25.13 17.33
N ASN A 325 33.09 -24.78 17.81
CA ASN A 325 32.47 -25.66 18.79
C ASN A 325 31.96 -26.88 18.02
N ASP A 326 32.33 -28.03 18.55
CA ASP A 326 32.04 -29.38 18.07
C ASP A 326 31.92 -30.18 19.38
N THR A 327 30.75 -30.04 20.00
CA THR A 327 30.46 -30.41 21.39
C THR A 327 30.57 -31.92 21.57
N ASP A 328 30.13 -32.70 20.59
CA ASP A 328 30.19 -34.16 20.57
C ASP A 328 31.50 -34.72 19.95
N GLY A 329 32.21 -33.92 19.14
CA GLY A 329 33.48 -34.29 18.51
C GLY A 329 33.33 -35.14 17.25
N ASP A 330 32.18 -35.16 16.59
CA ASP A 330 31.92 -35.94 15.38
C ASP A 330 32.49 -35.27 14.09
N GLY A 331 32.86 -34.00 14.20
CA GLY A 331 33.44 -33.19 13.14
C GLY A 331 32.42 -32.36 12.34
N ILE A 332 31.17 -32.30 12.79
CA ILE A 332 30.15 -31.33 12.40
C ILE A 332 30.17 -30.20 13.46
N PRO A 333 30.28 -28.93 13.07
CA PRO A 333 30.23 -27.84 14.05
C PRO A 333 28.85 -27.63 14.66
N ASP A 334 28.79 -27.27 15.95
CA ASP A 334 27.54 -27.06 16.74
C ASP A 334 26.47 -26.21 16.01
N ALA A 335 26.87 -25.20 15.22
CA ALA A 335 25.92 -24.33 14.53
C ALA A 335 25.13 -25.05 13.42
N VAL A 336 25.74 -26.06 12.81
CA VAL A 336 25.17 -26.84 11.70
C VAL A 336 25.01 -28.32 12.07
N ASP A 337 25.20 -28.65 13.34
CA ASP A 337 25.07 -29.99 13.87
C ASP A 337 23.62 -30.25 14.30
N PRO A 338 22.93 -31.21 13.67
CA PRO A 338 21.58 -31.58 14.06
C PRO A 338 21.46 -32.20 15.46
N ASP A 339 22.55 -32.73 16.03
CA ASP A 339 22.60 -33.45 17.31
C ASP A 339 23.88 -33.02 18.05
N ILE A 340 23.87 -31.80 18.59
CA ILE A 340 25.07 -31.07 19.06
C ILE A 340 25.86 -31.84 20.13
N ASP A 341 25.20 -32.62 20.98
CA ASP A 341 25.86 -33.37 22.06
C ASP A 341 26.03 -34.88 21.79
N GLY A 342 25.51 -35.35 20.65
CA GLY A 342 25.72 -36.67 20.09
C GLY A 342 25.05 -37.79 20.90
N ASP A 343 23.95 -37.50 21.58
CA ASP A 343 23.22 -38.46 22.40
C ASP A 343 22.17 -39.26 21.63
N GLY A 344 21.84 -38.82 20.41
CA GLY A 344 20.91 -39.44 19.49
C GLY A 344 19.56 -38.73 19.36
N VAL A 345 19.35 -37.59 20.01
CA VAL A 345 18.18 -36.73 19.87
C VAL A 345 18.58 -35.46 19.13
N ASN A 346 17.79 -35.01 18.14
CA ASN A 346 18.12 -33.75 17.47
C ASN A 346 17.73 -32.54 18.34
N ASN A 347 18.39 -31.40 18.11
CA ASN A 347 18.22 -30.19 18.91
C ASN A 347 16.75 -29.71 19.00
N SER A 348 15.97 -29.87 17.92
CA SER A 348 14.55 -29.52 17.88
C SER A 348 13.70 -30.41 18.79
N ASP A 349 13.96 -31.71 18.80
CA ASP A 349 13.27 -32.71 19.62
C ASP A 349 13.64 -32.57 21.09
N GLU A 350 14.90 -32.31 21.40
CA GLU A 350 15.34 -32.00 22.77
C GLU A 350 14.63 -30.79 23.35
N LYS A 351 14.49 -29.74 22.54
CA LYS A 351 13.73 -28.55 22.93
C LYS A 351 12.25 -28.85 23.16
N ALA A 352 11.67 -29.80 22.43
CA ALA A 352 10.29 -30.25 22.63
C ALA A 352 10.16 -31.04 23.95
N ALA A 353 11.09 -31.98 24.21
CA ALA A 353 11.17 -32.76 25.44
C ALA A 353 11.57 -31.93 26.68
N GLY A 354 12.19 -30.76 26.46
CA GLY A 354 12.67 -29.86 27.51
C GLY A 354 14.07 -30.20 28.04
N THR A 355 14.87 -30.91 27.24
CA THR A 355 16.28 -31.21 27.49
C THR A 355 17.20 -30.12 26.91
N ASP A 356 18.50 -30.18 27.20
CA ASP A 356 19.52 -29.18 26.85
C ASP A 356 20.43 -29.70 25.72
N PRO A 357 20.35 -29.14 24.49
CA PRO A 357 21.09 -29.66 23.33
C PRO A 357 22.61 -29.67 23.40
N TYR A 358 23.19 -29.07 24.44
CA TYR A 358 24.64 -29.06 24.66
C TYR A 358 25.08 -30.03 25.75
N ASN A 359 24.16 -30.85 26.28
CA ASN A 359 24.43 -31.68 27.44
C ASN A 359 23.64 -33.00 27.39
N PRO A 360 24.33 -34.14 27.15
CA PRO A 360 23.68 -35.41 26.79
C PRO A 360 23.02 -36.12 27.98
N ASP A 361 22.86 -35.46 29.13
CA ASP A 361 22.26 -35.91 30.39
C ASP A 361 21.84 -34.64 31.16
N THR A 362 20.69 -34.07 30.78
CA THR A 362 20.23 -32.76 31.23
C THR A 362 20.02 -32.69 32.74
N ASP A 363 19.47 -33.75 33.32
CA ASP A 363 19.11 -33.79 34.74
C ASP A 363 20.22 -34.33 35.65
N GLY A 364 21.26 -34.92 35.05
CA GLY A 364 22.44 -35.45 35.72
C GLY A 364 22.18 -36.72 36.51
N ASP A 365 21.13 -37.48 36.19
CA ASP A 365 20.80 -38.73 36.87
C ASP A 365 21.68 -39.91 36.42
N GLY A 366 22.40 -39.74 35.32
CA GLY A 366 23.32 -40.70 34.72
C GLY A 366 22.73 -41.55 33.59
N THR A 367 21.52 -41.24 33.15
CA THR A 367 20.90 -41.69 31.90
C THR A 367 21.05 -40.57 30.88
N ASN A 368 21.39 -40.91 29.63
CA ASN A 368 21.43 -39.88 28.60
C ASN A 368 20.01 -39.52 28.16
N ASP A 369 19.78 -38.28 27.72
CA ASP A 369 18.45 -37.79 27.34
C ASP A 369 17.87 -38.63 26.18
N GLY A 370 18.69 -39.06 25.23
CA GLY A 370 18.29 -39.98 24.16
C GLY A 370 17.93 -41.40 24.60
N ASP A 371 18.37 -41.84 25.78
CA ASP A 371 17.99 -43.12 26.39
C ASP A 371 16.74 -43.00 27.29
N GLU A 372 16.23 -41.79 27.52
CA GLU A 372 14.99 -41.55 28.26
C GLU A 372 13.73 -41.80 27.40
N ASP A 373 12.57 -41.73 28.04
CA ASP A 373 11.22 -41.99 27.50
C ASP A 373 10.33 -40.86 28.04
N ALA A 374 10.35 -39.71 27.37
CA ALA A 374 9.83 -38.45 27.89
C ALA A 374 8.29 -38.44 28.03
N ASP A 375 7.60 -39.14 27.13
CA ASP A 375 6.13 -39.24 27.06
C ASP A 375 5.57 -40.52 27.73
N GLY A 376 6.44 -41.50 28.00
CA GLY A 376 6.11 -42.77 28.62
C GLY A 376 5.34 -43.72 27.70
N ASP A 377 5.49 -43.64 26.39
CA ASP A 377 4.85 -44.55 25.42
C ASP A 377 5.59 -45.91 25.31
N GLY A 378 6.83 -45.96 25.83
CA GLY A 378 7.68 -47.14 25.87
C GLY A 378 8.69 -47.26 24.72
N LYS A 379 8.82 -46.25 23.87
CA LYS A 379 9.99 -46.00 23.02
C LYS A 379 10.95 -45.05 23.74
N THR A 380 12.19 -45.01 23.27
CA THR A 380 13.17 -44.03 23.78
C THR A 380 13.18 -42.80 22.89
N ASN A 381 13.54 -41.65 23.45
CA ASN A 381 13.64 -40.38 22.74
C ASN A 381 14.44 -40.49 21.41
N LYS A 382 15.56 -41.22 21.40
CA LYS A 382 16.36 -41.47 20.19
C LYS A 382 15.71 -42.40 19.15
N GLU A 383 14.73 -43.21 19.54
CA GLU A 383 13.96 -44.04 18.60
C GLU A 383 12.88 -43.22 17.88
N GLU A 384 12.53 -42.06 18.45
CA GLU A 384 11.48 -41.16 17.99
C GLU A 384 12.06 -39.96 17.23
N SER A 385 13.30 -39.59 17.53
CA SER A 385 14.10 -38.59 16.84
C SER A 385 14.88 -39.13 15.61
N ASP A 386 15.21 -38.24 14.68
CA ASP A 386 16.23 -38.44 13.63
C ASP A 386 17.45 -37.52 13.90
N PRO A 387 18.59 -38.04 14.37
CA PRO A 387 19.77 -37.22 14.70
C PRO A 387 20.51 -36.69 13.47
N THR A 388 20.03 -36.94 12.25
CA THR A 388 20.66 -36.44 11.01
C THR A 388 19.98 -35.22 10.42
N VAL A 389 18.87 -34.78 11.00
CA VAL A 389 18.07 -33.65 10.55
C VAL A 389 17.53 -32.90 11.76
N ASP A 390 17.80 -31.59 11.86
CA ASP A 390 17.27 -30.77 12.95
C ASP A 390 15.81 -30.40 12.68
N LYS A 391 14.94 -31.40 12.84
CA LYS A 391 13.52 -31.25 12.64
C LYS A 391 12.77 -32.30 13.43
N SER A 392 11.84 -31.85 14.25
CA SER A 392 10.94 -32.74 14.96
C SER A 392 10.16 -33.66 14.03
N LYS A 393 10.17 -34.94 14.39
CA LYS A 393 9.34 -35.96 13.78
C LYS A 393 7.93 -35.85 14.35
N ASP A 394 6.97 -35.88 13.45
CA ASP A 394 5.53 -35.76 13.71
C ASP A 394 4.88 -36.75 12.75
N SER A 395 4.73 -37.98 13.22
CA SER A 395 4.41 -39.16 12.42
C SER A 395 2.98 -39.16 11.94
N ASP A 396 2.07 -38.59 12.71
CA ASP A 396 0.65 -38.60 12.44
C ASP A 396 0.13 -37.22 11.99
N GLY A 397 0.87 -36.14 12.21
CA GLY A 397 0.64 -34.80 11.67
C GLY A 397 -0.28 -33.93 12.51
N ASP A 398 -0.46 -34.24 13.80
CA ASP A 398 -1.29 -33.49 14.76
C ASP A 398 -0.61 -32.21 15.28
N GLY A 399 0.69 -32.08 15.04
CA GLY A 399 1.51 -30.94 15.43
C GLY A 399 2.15 -31.08 16.81
N ILE A 400 2.05 -32.24 17.45
CA ILE A 400 2.81 -32.67 18.61
C ILE A 400 3.98 -33.54 18.10
N PRO A 401 5.24 -33.21 18.43
CA PRO A 401 6.37 -34.08 18.09
C PRO A 401 6.28 -35.46 18.74
N ASP A 402 6.63 -36.52 18.00
CA ASP A 402 6.63 -37.92 18.46
C ASP A 402 7.30 -38.07 19.84
N ILE A 403 8.42 -37.38 20.08
CA ILE A 403 9.20 -37.45 21.34
C ILE A 403 8.43 -37.01 22.59
N ILE A 404 7.36 -36.23 22.44
CA ILE A 404 6.47 -35.82 23.52
C ILE A 404 5.01 -36.27 23.29
N ASP A 405 4.78 -37.13 22.29
CA ASP A 405 3.47 -37.61 21.90
C ASP A 405 3.28 -39.08 22.24
N LYS A 406 2.50 -39.27 23.31
CA LYS A 406 2.16 -40.58 23.85
C LYS A 406 1.46 -41.51 22.84
N ASP A 407 0.77 -40.98 21.83
CA ASP A 407 0.07 -41.76 20.81
C ASP A 407 0.32 -41.19 19.41
N ASP A 408 1.57 -41.36 18.92
CA ASP A 408 2.11 -40.93 17.62
C ASP A 408 1.42 -41.48 16.35
N GLN A 409 0.17 -41.96 16.47
CA GLN A 409 -0.68 -42.54 15.44
C GLN A 409 -2.11 -41.97 15.42
N ASP A 410 -2.49 -41.04 16.31
CA ASP A 410 -3.87 -40.56 16.48
C ASP A 410 -4.30 -39.49 15.45
N GLY A 411 -3.31 -38.89 14.76
CA GLY A 411 -3.47 -38.16 13.51
C GLY A 411 -3.92 -36.70 13.65
N PRO A 412 -3.99 -35.95 12.53
CA PRO A 412 -3.98 -34.48 12.51
C PRO A 412 -5.20 -33.76 13.12
N LYS A 413 -6.18 -34.51 13.63
CA LYS A 413 -7.53 -34.03 13.92
C LYS A 413 -8.18 -34.69 15.15
N GLY A 414 -7.48 -35.57 15.87
CA GLY A 414 -8.05 -36.40 16.92
C GLY A 414 -9.10 -37.36 16.34
N ASP A 415 -8.72 -38.58 16.00
CA ASP A 415 -9.60 -39.67 15.56
C ASP A 415 -9.30 -40.84 16.50
N LYS A 416 -9.80 -40.74 17.74
CA LYS A 416 -9.32 -41.53 18.88
C LYS A 416 -9.66 -43.02 18.74
N ASP A 417 -10.72 -43.36 18.01
CA ASP A 417 -11.15 -44.74 17.77
C ASP A 417 -10.73 -45.30 16.39
N GLY A 418 -10.28 -44.43 15.48
CA GLY A 418 -9.79 -44.79 14.16
C GLY A 418 -10.88 -45.20 13.18
N ASP A 419 -12.14 -44.79 13.39
CA ASP A 419 -13.26 -45.11 12.50
C ASP A 419 -13.31 -44.24 11.22
N GLY A 420 -12.49 -43.18 11.19
CA GLY A 420 -12.36 -42.23 10.09
C GLY A 420 -13.26 -40.99 10.22
N ILE A 421 -13.87 -40.79 11.37
CA ILE A 421 -14.51 -39.57 11.84
C ILE A 421 -13.58 -38.93 12.89
N ILE A 422 -13.58 -37.61 12.97
CA ILE A 422 -12.71 -36.89 13.91
C ILE A 422 -13.52 -36.62 15.17
N ASN A 423 -12.90 -36.61 16.36
CA ASN A 423 -13.54 -36.47 17.65
C ASN A 423 -14.59 -35.34 17.67
N GLU A 424 -14.29 -34.15 17.12
CA GLU A 424 -15.21 -32.99 17.02
C GLU A 424 -16.49 -33.26 16.19
N GLU A 425 -16.46 -34.26 15.32
CA GLU A 425 -17.56 -34.71 14.46
C GLU A 425 -18.03 -36.13 14.83
N ASP A 426 -17.37 -36.80 15.77
CA ASP A 426 -17.59 -38.21 16.11
C ASP A 426 -18.65 -38.32 17.21
N PRO A 427 -19.73 -39.08 17.00
CA PRO A 427 -20.70 -39.36 18.05
C PRO A 427 -20.22 -40.28 19.20
N ASP A 428 -19.14 -41.04 19.02
CA ASP A 428 -18.59 -42.03 19.96
C ASP A 428 -17.06 -42.02 19.80
N ALA A 429 -16.42 -40.97 20.32
CA ALA A 429 -15.06 -40.60 19.91
C ALA A 429 -14.00 -41.62 20.32
N ASP A 430 -14.23 -42.46 21.33
CA ASP A 430 -13.33 -43.54 21.72
C ASP A 430 -13.77 -44.94 21.26
N GLY A 431 -14.92 -45.03 20.60
CA GLY A 431 -15.44 -46.21 19.90
C GLY A 431 -15.82 -47.36 20.82
N ASP A 432 -16.19 -47.08 22.06
CA ASP A 432 -16.52 -48.10 23.05
C ASP A 432 -18.00 -48.54 23.02
N GLY A 433 -18.83 -47.77 22.31
CA GLY A 433 -20.25 -47.99 22.09
C GLY A 433 -21.18 -47.13 22.95
N VAL A 434 -20.68 -46.10 23.64
CA VAL A 434 -21.47 -45.10 24.37
C VAL A 434 -21.27 -43.74 23.70
N SER A 435 -22.33 -42.93 23.60
CA SER A 435 -22.20 -41.62 22.98
C SER A 435 -21.54 -40.60 23.91
N ASN A 436 -20.79 -39.65 23.33
CA ASN A 436 -20.03 -38.66 24.10
C ASN A 436 -20.86 -37.91 25.17
N ASP A 437 -22.12 -37.57 24.85
CA ASP A 437 -22.99 -36.82 25.77
C ASP A 437 -23.59 -37.70 26.87
N ASP A 438 -23.80 -38.99 26.60
CA ASP A 438 -24.21 -39.94 27.64
C ASP A 438 -23.07 -40.12 28.64
N GLU A 439 -21.83 -40.27 28.17
CA GLU A 439 -20.63 -40.37 28.99
C GLU A 439 -20.40 -39.14 29.87
N LYS A 440 -20.51 -37.93 29.29
CA LYS A 440 -20.43 -36.68 30.05
C LYS A 440 -21.46 -36.63 31.19
N GLU A 441 -22.69 -37.08 30.95
CA GLU A 441 -23.74 -37.13 31.98
C GLU A 441 -23.44 -38.22 33.04
N ALA A 442 -22.78 -39.31 32.65
CA ALA A 442 -22.30 -40.35 33.55
C ALA A 442 -21.04 -39.98 34.35
N GLY A 443 -20.32 -38.94 33.93
CA GLY A 443 -19.03 -38.57 34.48
C GLY A 443 -17.90 -39.51 34.01
N LEU A 444 -18.10 -40.12 32.85
CA LEU A 444 -17.10 -40.86 32.07
C LEU A 444 -16.38 -39.89 31.12
N ASP A 445 -15.26 -40.32 30.54
CA ASP A 445 -14.40 -39.50 29.67
C ASP A 445 -14.57 -39.93 28.19
N PRO A 446 -15.20 -39.10 27.34
CA PRO A 446 -15.51 -39.47 25.94
C PRO A 446 -14.33 -39.75 25.02
N LEU A 447 -13.10 -39.57 25.50
CA LEU A 447 -11.87 -39.84 24.75
C LEU A 447 -11.09 -41.03 25.32
N ASN A 448 -11.64 -41.72 26.32
CA ASN A 448 -10.98 -42.82 26.99
C ASN A 448 -11.95 -43.99 27.23
N PRO A 449 -11.78 -45.10 26.48
CA PRO A 449 -12.76 -46.18 26.47
C PRO A 449 -12.78 -47.02 27.76
N ASP A 450 -11.98 -46.66 28.78
CA ASP A 450 -11.90 -47.25 30.13
C ASP A 450 -11.53 -46.12 31.12
N THR A 451 -12.51 -45.33 31.54
CA THR A 451 -12.30 -44.10 32.35
C THR A 451 -11.64 -44.39 33.69
N ASP A 452 -11.97 -45.51 34.33
CA ASP A 452 -11.48 -45.85 35.67
C ASP A 452 -10.23 -46.76 35.67
N GLY A 453 -9.84 -47.26 34.49
CA GLY A 453 -8.64 -48.06 34.25
C GLY A 453 -8.69 -49.44 34.90
N ASP A 454 -9.88 -49.99 35.14
CA ASP A 454 -10.04 -51.32 35.75
C ASP A 454 -9.83 -52.48 34.76
N GLY A 455 -9.74 -52.16 33.46
CA GLY A 455 -9.58 -53.10 32.36
C GLY A 455 -10.90 -53.57 31.73
N THR A 456 -12.00 -52.90 32.02
CA THR A 456 -13.32 -53.07 31.42
C THR A 456 -13.68 -51.78 30.70
N ASN A 457 -14.10 -51.86 29.44
CA ASN A 457 -14.50 -50.63 28.74
C ASN A 457 -15.77 -50.03 29.34
N ASP A 458 -15.90 -48.71 29.30
CA ASP A 458 -17.03 -47.96 29.86
C ASP A 458 -18.38 -48.42 29.27
N GLY A 459 -18.43 -48.70 27.97
CA GLY A 459 -19.58 -49.27 27.29
C GLY A 459 -19.95 -50.69 27.74
N ASP A 460 -18.99 -51.44 28.29
CA ASP A 460 -19.22 -52.77 28.87
C ASP A 460 -19.61 -52.74 30.36
N GLU A 461 -19.55 -51.57 31.01
CA GLU A 461 -19.95 -51.35 32.40
C GLU A 461 -21.47 -51.19 32.59
N ASP A 462 -21.90 -51.10 33.86
CA ASP A 462 -23.31 -50.98 34.31
C ASP A 462 -23.38 -49.87 35.37
N THR A 463 -23.34 -48.61 34.92
CA THR A 463 -23.13 -47.44 35.79
C THR A 463 -24.28 -47.22 36.77
N ASP A 464 -25.52 -47.50 36.37
CA ASP A 464 -26.72 -47.35 37.21
C ASP A 464 -27.04 -48.63 38.04
N GLY A 465 -26.37 -49.74 37.74
CA GLY A 465 -26.50 -51.05 38.38
C GLY A 465 -27.83 -51.75 38.12
N ASP A 466 -28.52 -51.49 37.00
CA ASP A 466 -29.81 -52.09 36.62
C ASP A 466 -29.67 -53.48 35.99
N GLY A 467 -28.46 -53.84 35.58
CA GLY A 467 -28.10 -55.11 34.97
C GLY A 467 -28.07 -55.11 33.44
N LYS A 468 -28.22 -53.96 32.78
CA LYS A 468 -27.81 -53.73 31.39
C LYS A 468 -26.42 -53.09 31.33
N LYS A 469 -25.84 -53.08 30.15
CA LYS A 469 -24.56 -52.42 29.90
C LYS A 469 -24.81 -51.01 29.38
N ASN A 470 -23.92 -50.08 29.65
CA ASN A 470 -24.02 -48.70 29.19
C ASN A 470 -24.25 -48.63 27.66
N LYS A 471 -23.52 -49.42 26.86
CA LYS A 471 -23.72 -49.48 25.39
C LYS A 471 -25.04 -50.09 24.92
N ASP A 472 -25.73 -50.85 25.77
CA ASP A 472 -27.06 -51.39 25.46
C ASP A 472 -28.16 -50.35 25.78
N GLU A 473 -27.79 -49.25 26.45
CA GLU A 473 -28.68 -48.20 26.93
C GLU A 473 -28.48 -46.87 26.23
N SER A 474 -27.24 -46.58 25.78
CA SER A 474 -26.89 -45.45 24.92
C SER A 474 -27.27 -45.69 23.46
N GLU A 475 -27.71 -44.63 22.77
CA GLU A 475 -28.01 -44.61 21.34
C GLU A 475 -26.97 -43.75 20.60
N VAL A 476 -25.94 -44.37 20.04
CA VAL A 476 -24.93 -43.70 19.21
C VAL A 476 -25.48 -43.43 17.79
N PRO A 477 -25.57 -42.16 17.33
CA PRO A 477 -25.96 -41.83 15.96
C PRO A 477 -25.00 -42.39 14.91
N GLU A 478 -25.49 -42.81 13.73
CA GLU A 478 -24.61 -43.21 12.62
C GLU A 478 -24.08 -41.98 11.86
N GLY A 479 -22.76 -41.93 11.62
CA GLY A 479 -22.10 -40.90 10.81
C GLY A 479 -21.63 -39.72 11.66
N THR A 480 -21.52 -38.52 11.07
CA THR A 480 -20.95 -37.35 11.75
C THR A 480 -22.01 -36.53 12.49
N VAL A 481 -21.67 -36.05 13.68
CA VAL A 481 -22.40 -35.02 14.43
C VAL A 481 -21.65 -33.68 14.39
N THR A 482 -22.12 -32.67 15.14
CA THR A 482 -21.48 -31.35 15.21
C THR A 482 -21.18 -31.00 16.65
N ASP A 483 -19.97 -30.55 16.93
CA ASP A 483 -19.61 -29.88 18.18
C ASP A 483 -20.25 -28.46 18.24
N GLU A 484 -21.40 -28.33 18.91
CA GLU A 484 -22.10 -27.05 19.12
C GLU A 484 -21.56 -26.28 20.33
N ASP A 485 -21.01 -26.96 21.34
CA ASP A 485 -20.54 -26.35 22.59
C ASP A 485 -19.03 -26.03 22.62
N GLY A 486 -18.28 -26.54 21.65
CA GLY A 486 -16.87 -26.28 21.39
C GLY A 486 -15.93 -27.04 22.31
N ASP A 487 -16.35 -28.20 22.83
CA ASP A 487 -15.57 -28.98 23.80
C ASP A 487 -14.67 -30.05 23.20
N GLY A 488 -14.63 -30.15 21.86
CA GLY A 488 -13.68 -30.99 21.13
C GLY A 488 -14.19 -32.40 20.84
N VAL A 489 -15.41 -32.74 21.26
CA VAL A 489 -16.10 -33.98 20.88
C VAL A 489 -17.46 -33.67 20.27
N GLY A 490 -17.98 -34.58 19.44
CA GLY A 490 -19.24 -34.38 18.73
C GLY A 490 -20.47 -34.45 19.66
N ASP A 491 -21.38 -33.48 19.54
CA ASP A 491 -22.62 -33.47 20.35
C ASP A 491 -23.67 -34.46 19.80
N THR A 492 -24.09 -35.39 20.64
CA THR A 492 -25.08 -36.45 20.30
C THR A 492 -26.44 -36.23 20.93
N GLY A 493 -26.52 -35.41 21.98
CA GLY A 493 -27.59 -35.39 22.95
C GLY A 493 -27.58 -36.63 23.85
N ILE A 494 -28.26 -36.52 24.99
CA ILE A 494 -28.44 -37.67 25.90
C ILE A 494 -29.50 -38.64 25.39
N THR A 495 -29.26 -39.93 25.57
CA THR A 495 -30.25 -40.98 25.39
C THR A 495 -31.21 -40.98 26.58
N ASP A 496 -32.39 -40.40 26.40
CA ASP A 496 -33.43 -40.28 27.45
C ASP A 496 -34.75 -40.89 26.95
N LYS A 497 -34.94 -42.19 27.15
CA LYS A 497 -36.12 -42.89 26.61
C LYS A 497 -37.40 -42.58 27.38
N ASP A 498 -37.30 -42.26 28.66
CA ASP A 498 -38.46 -41.98 29.51
C ASP A 498 -38.85 -40.48 29.59
N GLY A 499 -37.98 -39.61 29.06
CA GLY A 499 -38.19 -38.18 28.92
C GLY A 499 -38.02 -37.41 30.24
N ASN A 500 -37.26 -37.94 31.19
CA ASN A 500 -37.09 -37.34 32.51
C ASN A 500 -35.91 -36.35 32.60
N GLY A 501 -35.13 -36.22 31.53
CA GLY A 501 -34.01 -35.30 31.39
C GLY A 501 -32.69 -35.81 31.98
N LYS A 502 -32.51 -37.13 32.09
CA LYS A 502 -31.24 -37.78 32.42
C LYS A 502 -30.93 -38.86 31.38
N ALA A 503 -29.65 -39.13 31.17
CA ALA A 503 -29.23 -40.24 30.33
C ALA A 503 -29.65 -41.57 30.96
N ASP A 504 -30.16 -42.49 30.13
CA ASP A 504 -30.58 -43.83 30.53
C ASP A 504 -29.45 -44.57 31.27
N ILE A 505 -28.18 -44.36 30.89
CA ILE A 505 -27.01 -45.03 31.49
C ILE A 505 -26.73 -44.65 32.95
N VAL A 506 -27.29 -43.54 33.44
CA VAL A 506 -27.24 -43.14 34.86
C VAL A 506 -28.61 -43.08 35.52
N ASP A 507 -29.66 -43.37 34.76
CA ASP A 507 -31.02 -43.36 35.26
C ASP A 507 -31.57 -44.76 35.43
N LYS A 508 -31.26 -45.30 36.61
CA LYS A 508 -31.84 -46.55 37.07
C LYS A 508 -33.35 -46.52 36.88
N PRO A 509 -33.94 -47.39 36.03
CA PRO A 509 -35.37 -47.43 35.85
C PRO A 509 -36.01 -47.68 37.21
N ASP A 510 -36.73 -46.66 37.69
CA ASP A 510 -37.54 -46.79 38.89
C ASP A 510 -38.49 -47.95 38.62
N ALA A 511 -38.40 -48.99 39.45
CA ALA A 511 -39.22 -50.18 39.29
C ALA A 511 -40.70 -49.77 39.21
N GLU A 512 -41.25 -49.93 38.00
CA GLU A 512 -42.62 -49.66 37.54
C GLU A 512 -42.86 -48.36 36.76
N THR A 513 -42.69 -48.41 35.43
CA THR A 513 -43.78 -48.06 34.49
C THR A 513 -43.60 -48.78 33.15
N PRO A 514 -44.56 -49.62 32.71
CA PRO A 514 -44.58 -50.10 31.34
C PRO A 514 -45.02 -48.98 30.41
N ASP A 515 -44.32 -48.86 29.28
CA ASP A 515 -44.77 -48.27 28.02
C ASP A 515 -46.28 -48.31 27.83
N THR A 516 -46.93 -47.15 27.90
CA THR A 516 -48.12 -46.88 27.10
C THR A 516 -48.14 -45.39 26.77
N LYS A 517 -47.88 -45.04 25.51
CA LYS A 517 -48.37 -43.76 24.99
C LYS A 517 -49.87 -43.71 25.30
N LYS A 518 -50.35 -42.65 25.92
CA LYS A 518 -51.78 -42.46 26.19
C LYS A 518 -52.51 -42.25 24.86
N PRO A 519 -53.74 -42.75 24.66
CA PRO A 519 -54.57 -42.34 23.52
C PRO A 519 -54.88 -40.84 23.60
N ASP A 520 -54.91 -40.17 22.44
CA ASP A 520 -55.12 -38.72 22.29
C ASP A 520 -56.08 -38.41 21.12
N TRP A 521 -56.92 -37.38 21.28
CA TRP A 521 -57.93 -36.93 20.31
C TRP A 521 -57.89 -35.43 20.09
N ASN A 522 -57.98 -35.01 18.82
CA ASN A 522 -57.98 -33.59 18.47
C ASN A 522 -59.33 -32.92 18.74
N ASP A 523 -59.29 -31.62 19.08
CA ASP A 523 -60.48 -30.77 19.15
C ASP A 523 -61.20 -30.64 17.81
N ALA A 524 -62.52 -30.39 17.85
CA ALA A 524 -63.34 -30.32 16.66
C ALA A 524 -64.31 -29.13 16.63
N LYS A 525 -64.91 -28.91 15.46
CA LYS A 525 -65.89 -27.85 15.22
C LYS A 525 -67.08 -28.42 14.46
N THR A 526 -68.29 -27.98 14.83
CA THR A 526 -69.53 -28.39 14.15
C THR A 526 -70.62 -27.33 14.26
N THR A 527 -71.76 -27.51 13.60
CA THR A 527 -72.91 -26.59 13.68
C THR A 527 -74.03 -27.17 14.58
N PRO A 528 -74.98 -26.35 15.08
CA PRO A 528 -76.08 -26.84 15.91
C PRO A 528 -76.85 -27.98 15.25
N GLY A 529 -77.05 -29.08 15.99
CA GLY A 529 -77.74 -30.29 15.55
C GLY A 529 -76.96 -31.20 14.58
N GLU A 530 -75.71 -30.88 14.23
CA GLU A 530 -74.89 -31.69 13.32
C GLU A 530 -73.80 -32.46 14.08
N SER A 531 -73.78 -33.78 13.96
CA SER A 531 -72.79 -34.63 14.60
C SER A 531 -71.42 -34.49 13.94
N VAL A 532 -70.35 -34.51 14.73
CA VAL A 532 -68.96 -34.58 14.26
C VAL A 532 -68.29 -35.85 14.80
N GLU A 533 -67.54 -36.53 13.94
CA GLU A 533 -66.71 -37.69 14.28
C GLU A 533 -65.27 -37.23 14.45
N ILE A 534 -64.65 -37.63 15.56
CA ILE A 534 -63.30 -37.27 15.96
C ILE A 534 -62.51 -38.57 16.06
N GLU A 535 -61.63 -38.78 15.09
CA GLU A 535 -60.76 -39.95 15.05
C GLU A 535 -59.60 -39.76 16.04
N LYS A 536 -59.21 -40.85 16.70
CA LYS A 536 -58.01 -40.89 17.55
C LYS A 536 -56.76 -40.58 16.71
N ASP A 537 -55.78 -39.87 17.28
CA ASP A 537 -54.50 -39.70 16.60
C ASP A 537 -53.87 -41.08 16.33
N PRO A 538 -53.57 -41.44 15.06
CA PRO A 538 -53.00 -42.74 14.72
C PRO A 538 -51.61 -43.01 15.32
N ASN A 539 -50.93 -41.99 15.85
CA ASN A 539 -49.63 -42.09 16.52
C ASN A 539 -49.72 -42.09 18.06
N SER A 540 -50.93 -41.96 18.63
CA SER A 540 -51.20 -42.08 20.07
C SER A 540 -51.55 -43.52 20.45
N GLY A 541 -51.36 -43.91 21.73
CA GLY A 541 -51.47 -45.33 22.11
C GLY A 541 -52.90 -45.85 22.21
N ASP A 542 -53.09 -47.17 22.24
CA ASP A 542 -54.37 -47.84 21.96
C ASP A 542 -55.51 -47.49 22.94
N VAL A 543 -56.76 -47.55 22.45
CA VAL A 543 -57.96 -47.35 23.28
C VAL A 543 -58.33 -48.68 23.94
N GLU A 544 -58.37 -48.70 25.27
CA GLU A 544 -58.75 -49.90 26.01
C GLU A 544 -60.25 -50.20 25.90
N SER A 545 -60.59 -51.49 25.82
CA SER A 545 -61.99 -51.93 25.77
C SER A 545 -62.70 -51.64 27.09
N GLY A 546 -63.76 -50.83 27.03
CA GLY A 546 -64.48 -50.31 28.20
C GLY A 546 -64.21 -48.83 28.50
N THR A 547 -63.45 -48.14 27.65
CA THR A 547 -63.32 -46.67 27.65
C THR A 547 -64.70 -46.04 27.44
N GLU A 548 -65.03 -45.03 28.25
CA GLU A 548 -66.30 -44.30 28.18
C GLU A 548 -66.05 -42.80 27.93
N VAL A 549 -67.02 -42.13 27.31
CA VAL A 549 -67.00 -40.68 27.12
C VAL A 549 -68.15 -40.02 27.86
N GLU A 550 -67.88 -38.88 28.49
CA GLU A 550 -68.88 -38.11 29.23
C GLU A 550 -68.79 -36.63 28.84
N VAL A 551 -69.93 -36.02 28.49
CA VAL A 551 -70.03 -34.57 28.31
C VAL A 551 -70.05 -33.91 29.68
N THR A 552 -68.99 -33.19 30.02
CA THR A 552 -68.84 -32.55 31.34
C THR A 552 -69.20 -31.07 31.34
N ASP A 553 -69.17 -30.41 30.17
CA ASP A 553 -69.65 -29.04 29.98
C ASP A 553 -70.29 -28.87 28.58
N GLY A 554 -71.29 -28.01 28.45
CA GLY A 554 -72.05 -27.80 27.21
C GLY A 554 -73.32 -28.66 27.04
N SER A 555 -74.10 -28.40 25.99
CA SER A 555 -75.38 -29.05 25.70
C SER A 555 -75.30 -29.93 24.45
N GLY A 556 -75.22 -31.24 24.65
CA GLY A 556 -75.16 -32.26 23.60
C GLY A 556 -74.89 -33.65 24.17
N THR A 557 -74.64 -34.61 23.29
CA THR A 557 -74.30 -36.01 23.63
C THR A 557 -73.01 -36.44 22.96
N ALA A 558 -72.22 -37.28 23.63
CA ALA A 558 -71.03 -37.90 23.05
C ALA A 558 -71.10 -39.43 23.22
N GLU A 559 -70.64 -40.16 22.21
CA GLU A 559 -70.48 -41.63 22.23
C GLU A 559 -69.13 -41.99 21.60
N ILE A 560 -68.50 -43.07 22.05
CA ILE A 560 -67.25 -43.61 21.49
C ILE A 560 -67.51 -45.01 20.94
N ASP A 561 -66.97 -45.32 19.76
CA ASP A 561 -67.09 -46.64 19.15
C ASP A 561 -65.91 -47.57 19.52
N ASP A 562 -66.02 -48.85 19.15
CA ASP A 562 -65.00 -49.86 19.43
C ASP A 562 -63.63 -49.58 18.76
N ASN A 563 -63.56 -48.64 17.80
CA ASN A 563 -62.33 -48.25 17.13
C ASN A 563 -61.70 -46.98 17.76
N GLY A 564 -62.33 -46.41 18.78
CA GLY A 564 -61.87 -45.21 19.45
C GLY A 564 -62.31 -43.91 18.76
N THR A 565 -63.27 -43.94 17.82
CA THR A 565 -63.80 -42.71 17.22
C THR A 565 -64.90 -42.12 18.10
N ILE A 566 -64.75 -40.84 18.47
CA ILE A 566 -65.71 -40.13 19.32
C ILE A 566 -66.69 -39.38 18.42
N THR A 567 -67.99 -39.64 18.58
CA THR A 567 -69.06 -38.91 17.91
C THR A 567 -69.72 -37.95 18.89
N VAL A 568 -69.60 -36.64 18.63
CA VAL A 568 -70.23 -35.59 19.44
C VAL A 568 -71.38 -34.97 18.66
N THR A 569 -72.57 -34.94 19.27
CA THR A 569 -73.78 -34.36 18.69
C THR A 569 -74.27 -33.21 19.58
N PRO A 570 -74.12 -31.95 19.15
CA PRO A 570 -74.69 -30.80 19.83
C PRO A 570 -76.22 -30.81 19.80
N ASP A 571 -76.85 -30.25 20.83
CA ASP A 571 -78.29 -30.02 20.82
C ASP A 571 -78.70 -29.04 19.69
N GLU A 572 -79.90 -29.21 19.14
CA GLU A 572 -80.42 -28.41 18.02
C GLU A 572 -80.56 -26.91 18.33
N ASP A 573 -80.60 -26.53 19.61
CA ASP A 573 -80.68 -25.15 20.10
C ASP A 573 -79.35 -24.59 20.64
N ALA A 574 -78.24 -25.33 20.47
CA ALA A 574 -76.90 -24.84 20.76
C ALA A 574 -76.60 -23.54 19.97
N LYS A 575 -75.88 -22.60 20.59
CA LYS A 575 -75.55 -21.32 19.98
C LYS A 575 -74.13 -21.32 19.42
N PRO A 576 -73.86 -20.47 18.42
CA PRO A 576 -72.50 -20.25 17.97
C PRO A 576 -71.60 -19.76 19.12
N ASP A 577 -70.36 -20.23 19.11
CA ASP A 577 -69.32 -20.10 20.13
C ASP A 577 -69.60 -20.84 21.45
N ASP A 578 -70.71 -21.59 21.58
CA ASP A 578 -70.87 -22.55 22.68
C ASP A 578 -69.82 -23.66 22.53
N LYS A 579 -69.34 -24.19 23.66
CA LYS A 579 -68.36 -25.28 23.72
C LYS A 579 -68.98 -26.49 24.38
N ILE A 580 -68.68 -27.67 23.84
CA ILE A 580 -69.00 -28.96 24.42
C ILE A 580 -67.68 -29.61 24.81
N VAL A 581 -67.49 -29.86 26.10
CA VAL A 581 -66.28 -30.50 26.63
C VAL A 581 -66.62 -31.95 26.93
N VAL A 582 -65.86 -32.86 26.34
CA VAL A 582 -66.02 -34.32 26.48
C VAL A 582 -64.78 -34.88 27.17
N GLU A 583 -64.96 -35.45 28.35
CA GLU A 583 -63.91 -36.21 29.02
C GLU A 583 -63.95 -37.66 28.54
N VAL A 584 -62.81 -38.16 28.08
CA VAL A 584 -62.59 -39.58 27.79
C VAL A 584 -62.02 -40.23 29.05
N LYS A 585 -62.63 -41.32 29.52
CA LYS A 585 -62.25 -42.00 30.75
C LYS A 585 -61.90 -43.45 30.49
N ASP A 586 -60.84 -43.92 31.11
CA ASP A 586 -60.47 -45.34 31.10
C ASP A 586 -61.53 -46.21 31.81
N PRO A 587 -61.49 -47.55 31.68
CA PRO A 587 -62.43 -48.45 32.34
C PRO A 587 -62.46 -48.34 33.89
N GLU A 588 -61.45 -47.69 34.49
CA GLU A 588 -61.36 -47.44 35.93
C GLU A 588 -61.98 -46.08 36.35
N GLY A 589 -62.41 -45.28 35.37
CA GLY A 589 -63.10 -44.00 35.54
C GLY A 589 -62.16 -42.80 35.66
N LYS A 590 -60.87 -42.94 35.32
CA LYS A 590 -59.89 -41.85 35.34
C LYS A 590 -59.85 -41.17 33.97
N VAL A 591 -59.80 -39.84 33.97
CA VAL A 591 -59.77 -39.04 32.73
C VAL A 591 -58.45 -39.27 31.99
N ILE A 592 -58.57 -39.83 30.79
CA ILE A 592 -57.47 -40.10 29.89
C ILE A 592 -57.30 -39.04 28.80
N ASP A 593 -58.36 -38.34 28.40
CA ASP A 593 -58.22 -37.18 27.53
C ASP A 593 -59.42 -36.24 27.66
N THR A 594 -59.33 -35.02 27.12
CA THR A 594 -60.42 -34.04 27.12
C THR A 594 -60.52 -33.37 25.77
N VAL A 595 -61.64 -33.59 25.09
CA VAL A 595 -61.92 -33.08 23.74
C VAL A 595 -62.90 -31.91 23.82
N GLU A 596 -62.55 -30.79 23.19
CA GLU A 596 -63.41 -29.62 23.08
C GLU A 596 -64.02 -29.51 21.68
N VAL A 597 -65.35 -29.47 21.61
CA VAL A 597 -66.10 -29.23 20.38
C VAL A 597 -66.72 -27.84 20.41
N THR A 598 -66.25 -26.96 19.53
CA THR A 598 -66.79 -25.60 19.40
C THR A 598 -67.92 -25.55 18.38
N ILE A 599 -69.04 -24.92 18.76
CA ILE A 599 -70.21 -24.75 17.89
C ILE A 599 -70.04 -23.52 17.01
N GLU A 600 -70.06 -23.70 15.69
CA GLU A 600 -69.93 -22.63 14.71
C GLU A 600 -71.30 -22.22 14.12
N GLU A 601 -71.41 -20.99 13.62
CA GLU A 601 -72.61 -20.52 12.93
C GLU A 601 -72.93 -21.41 11.72
N LYS A 602 -74.18 -21.85 11.60
CA LYS A 602 -74.65 -22.59 10.43
C LYS A 602 -74.72 -21.65 9.21
N ASP A 603 -73.59 -21.51 8.51
CA ASP A 603 -73.45 -20.56 7.42
C ASP A 603 -74.33 -20.93 6.22
N LYS A 604 -75.08 -19.93 5.72
CA LYS A 604 -75.62 -19.95 4.35
C LYS A 604 -74.50 -19.58 3.39
N PRO A 605 -74.45 -20.19 2.19
CA PRO A 605 -73.23 -20.25 1.41
C PRO A 605 -72.84 -18.87 0.88
N GLY A 606 -71.58 -18.46 1.11
CA GLY A 606 -70.90 -17.49 0.27
C GLY A 606 -70.02 -16.47 0.99
N SER A 607 -68.72 -16.63 0.75
CA SER A 607 -67.71 -15.58 0.52
C SER A 607 -67.35 -14.58 1.64
N ASN A 608 -66.17 -14.85 2.22
CA ASN A 608 -64.98 -13.98 2.37
C ASN A 608 -65.03 -12.62 3.10
N GLU A 609 -63.96 -12.47 3.92
CA GLU A 609 -63.30 -11.27 4.47
C GLU A 609 -63.74 -10.74 5.86
N GLY A 610 -62.90 -11.02 6.88
CA GLY A 610 -61.89 -10.04 7.34
C GLY A 610 -62.15 -9.28 8.65
N GLY A 611 -61.26 -9.48 9.65
CA GLY A 611 -61.02 -8.57 10.78
C GLY A 611 -60.65 -9.32 12.08
N SER A 612 -59.40 -9.75 12.29
CA SER A 612 -58.19 -9.02 12.74
C SER A 612 -58.13 -8.68 14.25
N SER A 613 -57.33 -9.48 14.98
CA SER A 613 -56.51 -9.09 16.13
C SER A 613 -55.23 -9.95 16.16
N ILE A 614 -54.05 -9.32 16.16
CA ILE A 614 -52.65 -9.85 16.06
C ILE A 614 -51.85 -9.15 17.20
N PRO A 615 -50.72 -9.64 17.83
CA PRO A 615 -49.54 -10.30 17.23
C PRO A 615 -48.88 -11.44 18.06
N GLY A 616 -48.05 -12.31 17.51
CA GLY A 616 -47.45 -12.42 16.19
C GLY A 616 -46.75 -13.77 16.11
N GLY A 617 -47.10 -14.55 15.10
CA GLY A 617 -46.70 -15.95 14.97
C GLY A 617 -47.66 -16.66 14.05
N SER A 618 -47.62 -16.31 12.75
CA SER A 618 -47.96 -17.26 11.70
C SER A 618 -47.50 -16.73 10.35
N SER A 619 -46.72 -17.57 9.69
CA SER A 619 -46.73 -17.80 8.24
C SER A 619 -47.91 -17.17 7.51
N ASN A 620 -47.63 -16.14 6.71
CA ASN A 620 -48.22 -15.91 5.39
C ASN A 620 -47.55 -14.69 4.73
N VAL A 621 -46.26 -14.84 4.40
CA VAL A 621 -45.62 -13.99 3.41
C VAL A 621 -45.88 -14.62 2.06
N ASP A 622 -46.53 -13.89 1.16
CA ASP A 622 -46.65 -14.31 -0.24
C ASP A 622 -45.27 -14.15 -0.91
N TRP A 623 -44.40 -15.14 -0.70
CA TRP A 623 -42.98 -15.14 -1.07
C TRP A 623 -42.77 -14.92 -2.57
N LYS A 624 -43.78 -15.21 -3.40
CA LYS A 624 -43.77 -14.94 -4.84
C LYS A 624 -43.79 -13.45 -5.19
N ARG A 625 -44.08 -12.56 -4.24
CA ARG A 625 -43.94 -11.10 -4.42
C ARG A 625 -42.74 -10.49 -3.68
N CYS A 626 -42.08 -11.24 -2.78
CA CYS A 626 -40.86 -10.76 -2.07
C CYS A 626 -39.54 -11.22 -2.71
N ALA A 627 -39.55 -12.26 -3.54
CA ALA A 627 -38.33 -12.82 -4.14
C ALA A 627 -37.48 -11.85 -5.00
N PRO A 628 -38.03 -10.84 -5.72
CA PRO A 628 -37.18 -9.92 -6.49
C PRO A 628 -36.69 -8.68 -5.71
N ALA A 629 -37.08 -8.48 -4.45
CA ALA A 629 -36.65 -7.33 -3.64
C ALA A 629 -35.53 -7.66 -2.64
N ALA A 630 -35.43 -8.90 -2.17
CA ALA A 630 -34.39 -9.32 -1.21
C ALA A 630 -33.00 -9.47 -1.83
N ALA A 631 -32.90 -9.67 -3.15
CA ALA A 631 -31.61 -9.84 -3.84
C ALA A 631 -30.87 -8.51 -4.15
N GLY A 632 -31.44 -7.36 -3.80
CA GLY A 632 -30.90 -6.04 -4.17
C GLY A 632 -30.20 -5.27 -3.04
N VAL A 633 -30.46 -5.60 -1.77
CA VAL A 633 -29.99 -4.82 -0.62
C VAL A 633 -29.75 -5.76 0.56
N GLY A 634 -28.58 -6.39 0.66
CA GLY A 634 -28.33 -7.26 1.81
C GLY A 634 -26.95 -7.84 2.00
N LEU A 635 -25.97 -7.56 1.12
CA LEU A 635 -24.69 -8.28 1.16
C LEU A 635 -23.38 -7.44 1.12
N PRO A 636 -23.38 -6.11 1.35
CA PRO A 636 -22.10 -5.41 1.59
C PRO A 636 -21.94 -4.77 2.97
N LEU A 637 -22.91 -4.86 3.90
CA LEU A 637 -22.81 -4.21 5.22
C LEU A 637 -22.52 -5.15 6.41
N LEU A 638 -22.68 -6.46 6.25
CA LEU A 638 -22.35 -7.44 7.30
C LEU A 638 -20.84 -7.74 7.38
N PHE A 639 -20.11 -7.64 6.27
CA PHE A 639 -18.66 -7.88 6.22
C PHE A 639 -17.80 -6.75 6.82
N LEU A 640 -18.37 -5.57 7.11
CA LEU A 640 -17.64 -4.43 7.70
C LEU A 640 -17.78 -4.31 9.22
N LEU A 641 -18.59 -5.16 9.85
CA LEU A 641 -18.76 -5.21 11.30
C LEU A 641 -17.54 -5.76 12.06
N PRO A 642 -16.78 -6.76 11.56
CA PRO A 642 -15.61 -7.28 12.30
C PRO A 642 -14.41 -6.32 12.29
N ILE A 643 -14.22 -5.58 11.19
CA ILE A 643 -13.05 -4.69 11.01
C ILE A 643 -13.19 -3.39 11.83
N GLY A 644 -14.43 -2.96 12.11
CA GLY A 644 -14.69 -1.80 12.98
C GLY A 644 -14.33 -2.04 14.45
N LEU A 645 -14.41 -3.28 14.93
CA LEU A 645 -14.11 -3.66 16.31
C LEU A 645 -12.60 -3.83 16.58
N ALA A 646 -11.82 -4.25 15.57
CA ALA A 646 -10.37 -4.42 15.72
C ALA A 646 -9.60 -3.10 15.97
N SER A 647 -10.19 -1.95 15.63
CA SER A 647 -9.59 -0.62 15.88
C SER A 647 -9.61 -0.16 17.35
N GLN A 648 -10.17 -0.96 18.28
CA GLN A 648 -10.25 -0.62 19.70
C GLN A 648 -9.17 -1.27 20.58
N MET A 649 -8.27 -2.11 20.02
CA MET A 649 -7.17 -2.71 20.78
C MET A 649 -5.86 -1.97 20.50
N ASN A 650 -5.39 -1.23 21.50
CA ASN A 650 -4.17 -0.42 21.44
C ASN A 650 -2.93 -1.31 21.69
N ILE A 651 -2.46 -2.00 20.64
CA ILE A 651 -1.19 -2.75 20.67
C ILE A 651 -0.04 -1.83 20.19
N PRO A 652 0.95 -1.49 21.04
CA PRO A 652 2.07 -0.64 20.65
C PRO A 652 3.05 -1.40 19.75
N GLY A 653 3.35 -0.89 18.54
CA GLY A 653 4.39 -1.43 17.65
C GLY A 653 4.10 -1.28 16.15
N PHE A 654 2.82 -1.24 15.74
CA PHE A 654 2.45 -1.31 14.31
C PHE A 654 2.21 0.05 13.62
N SER A 655 3.06 1.06 13.85
CA SER A 655 2.89 2.38 13.20
C SER A 655 3.39 2.50 11.73
N PRO A 656 4.34 1.69 11.22
CA PRO A 656 4.72 1.77 9.81
C PRO A 656 3.75 1.02 8.87
N LEU A 657 3.20 -0.13 9.30
CA LEU A 657 2.38 -1.01 8.45
C LEU A 657 0.99 -0.43 8.09
N VAL A 658 0.41 0.41 8.97
CA VAL A 658 -0.94 0.97 8.76
C VAL A 658 -1.00 2.01 7.65
N LYS A 659 0.12 2.69 7.33
CA LYS A 659 0.16 3.65 6.23
C LYS A 659 0.17 2.97 4.86
N GLN A 660 0.91 1.87 4.72
CA GLN A 660 1.04 1.13 3.46
C GLN A 660 -0.25 0.39 3.08
N VAL A 661 -0.98 -0.16 4.07
CA VAL A 661 -2.26 -0.87 3.84
C VAL A 661 -3.41 0.07 3.45
N SER A 662 -3.37 1.34 3.86
CA SER A 662 -4.46 2.31 3.59
C SER A 662 -4.61 2.67 2.10
N ALA A 663 -3.52 2.68 1.33
CA ALA A 663 -3.55 3.01 -0.10
C ALA A 663 -4.03 1.83 -0.96
N GLN A 664 -3.81 0.60 -0.51
CA GLN A 664 -4.15 -0.62 -1.24
C GLN A 664 -5.66 -0.97 -1.11
N ILE A 665 -6.29 -0.60 0.01
CA ILE A 665 -7.74 -0.80 0.28
C ILE A 665 -8.64 0.07 -0.61
N ASP A 666 -8.22 1.30 -0.96
CA ASP A 666 -8.98 2.19 -1.85
C ASP A 666 -9.05 1.64 -3.30
N GLY A 667 -8.02 0.90 -3.73
CA GLY A 667 -7.97 0.23 -5.03
C GLY A 667 -8.95 -0.94 -5.12
N ILE A 668 -8.99 -1.79 -4.09
CA ILE A 668 -9.83 -2.98 -4.02
C ILE A 668 -11.33 -2.62 -3.95
N ASN A 669 -11.69 -1.59 -3.18
CA ASN A 669 -13.08 -1.12 -3.09
C ASN A 669 -13.62 -0.56 -4.42
N ARG A 670 -12.77 0.11 -5.22
CA ARG A 670 -13.15 0.57 -6.56
C ARG A 670 -13.35 -0.58 -7.54
N GLN A 671 -12.55 -1.63 -7.43
CA GLN A 671 -12.61 -2.79 -8.32
C GLN A 671 -13.89 -3.61 -8.08
N LEU A 672 -14.26 -3.85 -6.81
CA LEU A 672 -15.51 -4.54 -6.44
C LEU A 672 -16.76 -3.77 -6.91
N ALA A 673 -16.77 -2.44 -6.78
CA ALA A 673 -17.90 -1.60 -7.19
C ALA A 673 -18.12 -1.65 -8.72
N GLN A 674 -17.05 -1.70 -9.51
CA GLN A 674 -17.15 -1.82 -10.96
C GLN A 674 -17.62 -3.21 -11.40
N GLN A 675 -17.18 -4.28 -10.73
CA GLN A 675 -17.64 -5.64 -11.03
C GLN A 675 -19.13 -5.84 -10.69
N ASN A 676 -19.62 -5.28 -9.58
CA ASN A 676 -21.04 -5.33 -9.24
C ASN A 676 -21.94 -4.63 -10.28
N VAL A 677 -21.51 -3.48 -10.81
CA VAL A 677 -22.23 -2.78 -11.89
C VAL A 677 -22.19 -3.56 -13.20
N ALA A 678 -21.07 -4.21 -13.51
CA ALA A 678 -20.92 -5.05 -14.70
C ALA A 678 -21.83 -6.28 -14.65
N LEU A 679 -21.87 -6.97 -13.50
CA LEU A 679 -22.72 -8.14 -13.25
C LEU A 679 -24.21 -7.80 -13.37
N GLN A 680 -24.65 -6.66 -12.82
CA GLN A 680 -26.04 -6.18 -12.93
C GLN A 680 -26.44 -5.82 -14.37
N LYS A 681 -25.50 -5.30 -15.17
CA LYS A 681 -25.73 -5.06 -16.62
C LYS A 681 -25.80 -6.35 -17.41
N GLN A 682 -24.97 -7.34 -17.08
CA GLN A 682 -24.96 -8.65 -17.73
C GLN A 682 -26.22 -9.46 -17.43
N LEU A 683 -26.80 -9.30 -16.24
CA LEU A 683 -28.07 -9.90 -15.83
C LEU A 683 -29.32 -9.11 -16.25
N GLY A 684 -29.17 -7.97 -16.95
CA GLY A 684 -30.29 -7.19 -17.50
C GLY A 684 -31.15 -6.43 -16.47
N ILE A 685 -30.71 -6.36 -15.21
CA ILE A 685 -31.41 -5.78 -14.05
C ILE A 685 -30.85 -4.41 -13.64
N TYR A 686 -29.96 -3.83 -14.43
CA TYR A 686 -29.30 -2.56 -14.14
C TYR A 686 -30.26 -1.36 -14.14
N ASN A 687 -30.46 -0.74 -12.97
CA ASN A 687 -31.29 0.45 -12.78
C ASN A 687 -30.43 1.73 -12.62
N GLY A 688 -30.21 2.44 -13.74
CA GLY A 688 -29.28 3.58 -13.83
C GLY A 688 -29.48 4.76 -12.86
N PRO A 689 -30.72 5.13 -12.46
CA PRO A 689 -30.95 6.17 -11.46
C PRO A 689 -30.45 5.81 -10.04
N LEU A 690 -30.49 4.53 -9.66
CA LEU A 690 -30.07 4.06 -8.33
C LEU A 690 -28.53 4.02 -8.20
N ALA A 691 -27.83 3.64 -9.27
CA ALA A 691 -26.37 3.69 -9.36
C ALA A 691 -25.80 5.12 -9.22
N LYS A 692 -26.55 6.15 -9.66
CA LYS A 692 -26.19 7.56 -9.46
C LYS A 692 -26.38 8.04 -8.02
N GLN A 693 -27.26 7.42 -7.22
CA GLN A 693 -27.43 7.77 -5.80
C GLN A 693 -26.36 7.14 -4.91
N ALA A 694 -25.88 5.93 -5.22
CA ALA A 694 -24.76 5.30 -4.51
C ALA A 694 -23.45 6.12 -4.64
N SER A 695 -23.19 6.71 -5.81
CA SER A 695 -22.06 7.62 -6.01
C SER A 695 -22.17 8.94 -5.23
N GLN A 696 -23.37 9.34 -4.77
CA GLN A 696 -23.54 10.52 -3.90
C GLN A 696 -23.28 10.21 -2.43
N ILE A 697 -23.50 8.97 -1.99
CA ILE A 697 -23.20 8.50 -0.62
C ILE A 697 -21.67 8.38 -0.43
N ASP A 698 -20.97 7.86 -1.45
CA ASP A 698 -19.50 7.79 -1.49
C ASP A 698 -18.84 9.18 -1.41
N LEU A 699 -19.46 10.18 -2.05
CA LEU A 699 -19.06 11.60 -1.99
C LEU A 699 -19.34 12.26 -0.63
N MET A 700 -20.26 11.72 0.18
CA MET A 700 -20.49 12.17 1.56
C MET A 700 -19.49 11.55 2.54
N LEU A 701 -19.07 10.30 2.33
CA LEU A 701 -18.02 9.65 3.14
C LEU A 701 -16.65 10.30 2.90
N LYS A 702 -16.33 10.73 1.68
CA LYS A 702 -15.06 11.40 1.37
C LYS A 702 -14.89 12.78 2.03
N LYS A 703 -15.97 13.34 2.60
CA LYS A 703 -15.94 14.62 3.32
C LYS A 703 -15.60 14.50 4.81
N VAL A 704 -15.35 13.30 5.30
CA VAL A 704 -15.05 13.04 6.72
C VAL A 704 -13.62 12.48 6.86
N SER A 705 -12.62 13.35 6.70
CA SER A 705 -11.26 13.24 7.24
C SER A 705 -10.48 14.53 6.92
N PRO A 706 -9.54 15.05 7.75
CA PRO A 706 -9.02 14.59 9.04
C PRO A 706 -9.04 15.74 10.09
N GLU A 707 -10.15 15.99 10.80
CA GLU A 707 -10.14 17.06 11.82
C GLU A 707 -11.17 16.89 12.96
N ALA A 708 -11.60 15.66 13.22
CA ALA A 708 -12.46 15.36 14.36
C ALA A 708 -11.80 14.30 15.25
N GLY A 709 -10.90 14.74 16.11
CA GLY A 709 -10.35 13.91 17.17
C GLY A 709 -11.42 13.49 18.16
N ARG A 710 -11.38 12.21 18.53
CA ARG A 710 -12.00 11.54 19.69
C ARG A 710 -13.51 11.82 19.88
N ILE A 711 -14.29 10.74 19.79
CA ILE A 711 -15.73 10.66 20.11
C ILE A 711 -16.60 11.30 19.00
N GLY A 712 -16.75 10.61 17.86
CA GLY A 712 -17.67 11.07 16.82
C GLY A 712 -18.03 10.05 15.74
N GLY A 713 -17.14 9.10 15.42
CA GLY A 713 -17.34 8.15 14.32
C GLY A 713 -18.43 7.08 14.56
N GLY A 714 -18.60 6.61 15.80
CA GLY A 714 -19.52 5.50 16.09
C GLY A 714 -21.02 5.85 16.00
N ILE A 715 -21.37 7.13 16.21
CA ILE A 715 -22.78 7.56 16.24
C ILE A 715 -23.33 7.75 14.81
N ALA A 716 -22.48 8.05 13.83
CA ALA A 716 -22.90 8.24 12.44
C ALA A 716 -23.24 6.91 11.73
N LEU A 717 -22.55 5.81 12.07
CA LEU A 717 -22.80 4.47 11.50
C LEU A 717 -24.09 3.84 12.05
N ALA A 718 -24.40 4.05 13.33
CA ALA A 718 -25.68 3.62 13.92
C ALA A 718 -26.89 4.33 13.29
N ALA A 719 -26.74 5.62 12.91
CA ALA A 719 -27.79 6.39 12.26
C ALA A 719 -28.08 5.93 10.81
N ALA A 720 -27.06 5.44 10.09
CA ALA A 720 -27.22 4.90 8.74
C ALA A 720 -27.91 3.53 8.72
N GLY A 721 -27.62 2.66 9.71
CA GLY A 721 -28.29 1.37 9.89
C GLY A 721 -29.79 1.50 10.22
N ALA A 722 -30.15 2.48 11.05
CA ALA A 722 -31.55 2.73 11.41
C ALA A 722 -32.40 3.26 10.23
N LEU A 723 -31.80 3.99 9.29
CA LEU A 723 -32.48 4.48 8.08
C LEU A 723 -32.74 3.38 7.04
N ALA A 724 -31.94 2.31 7.02
CA ALA A 724 -32.13 1.18 6.12
C ALA A 724 -33.32 0.28 6.53
N LEU A 725 -33.57 0.09 7.83
CA LEU A 725 -34.75 -0.65 8.33
C LEU A 725 -36.06 0.13 8.14
N GLY A 726 -36.03 1.47 8.22
CA GLY A 726 -37.23 2.31 8.04
C GLY A 726 -37.81 2.28 6.62
N LEU A 727 -36.98 2.04 5.60
CA LEU A 727 -37.40 1.99 4.20
C LEU A 727 -38.02 0.65 3.77
N LEU A 728 -37.71 -0.44 4.49
CA LEU A 728 -38.31 -1.76 4.23
C LEU A 728 -39.74 -1.88 4.78
N ILE A 729 -40.05 -1.19 5.88
CA ILE A 729 -41.37 -1.26 6.52
C ILE A 729 -42.45 -0.51 5.71
N ASN A 730 -42.09 0.56 4.98
CA ASN A 730 -43.07 1.33 4.19
C ASN A 730 -43.42 0.69 2.83
N SER A 731 -42.73 -0.38 2.45
CA SER A 731 -42.90 -1.05 1.15
C SER A 731 -43.75 -2.33 1.22
N CYS A 732 -44.08 -2.80 2.44
CA CYS A 732 -44.79 -4.07 2.66
C CYS A 732 -46.13 -3.93 3.42
N ALA A 733 -46.66 -2.71 3.61
CA ALA A 733 -47.95 -2.49 4.29
C ALA A 733 -49.15 -2.65 3.32
N PRO A 734 -50.23 -3.39 3.68
CA PRO A 734 -51.41 -3.52 2.84
C PRO A 734 -52.38 -2.35 3.06
N GLY A 735 -52.90 -1.78 1.96
CA GLY A 735 -54.03 -0.84 2.01
C GLY A 735 -53.68 0.65 1.97
N ALA A 736 -53.03 1.10 0.91
CA ALA A 736 -53.13 2.49 0.46
C ALA A 736 -53.21 2.54 -1.06
N GLY A 737 -54.40 2.25 -1.59
CA GLY A 737 -54.73 2.54 -2.97
C GLY A 737 -56.09 3.21 -3.04
N SER A 738 -56.12 4.52 -3.27
CA SER A 738 -57.05 5.11 -4.24
C SER A 738 -56.81 6.60 -4.48
N SER A 739 -56.47 6.91 -5.73
CA SER A 739 -56.97 8.02 -6.55
C SER A 739 -56.77 9.47 -6.07
N SER A 740 -56.13 10.30 -6.89
CA SER A 740 -56.84 11.09 -7.93
C SER A 740 -55.93 12.16 -8.57
N SER A 741 -56.20 12.40 -9.84
CA SER A 741 -55.65 13.44 -10.71
C SER A 741 -55.77 14.87 -10.16
N SER A 742 -54.75 15.72 -10.35
CA SER A 742 -54.95 17.06 -10.93
C SER A 742 -53.64 17.82 -11.21
N SER A 743 -53.70 18.58 -12.29
CA SER A 743 -52.75 19.50 -12.89
C SER A 743 -52.22 20.67 -12.04
N SER A 744 -51.16 21.29 -12.59
CA SER A 744 -50.87 22.74 -12.67
C SER A 744 -49.92 23.37 -11.64
N SER A 745 -48.91 24.05 -12.22
CA SER A 745 -48.33 25.37 -11.86
C SER A 745 -48.25 25.72 -10.37
N LYS A 746 -47.09 26.06 -9.82
CA LYS A 746 -46.26 27.23 -10.16
C LYS A 746 -45.01 27.23 -9.27
#